data_AF-A0A7S9Q0U5-F1
#
_entry.id   AF-A0A7S9Q0U5-F1
#
_cell.length_a   1.000
_cell.length_b   1.000
_cell.length_c   1.000
_cell.angle_alpha   90.00
_cell.angle_beta   90.00
_cell.angle_gamma   90.00
#
_symmetry.space_group_name_H-M   'P 1'
#
loop_
_entity.id
_entity.type
_entity.pdbx_description
1 polymer ?
#
loop_
_entity_poly.entity_id
_entity_poly.type
_entity_poly.pdbx_seq_one_letter_code
_entity_poly.pdbx_strand_id
1 'polypeptide(L)'
;MRKFSLFALCLFVIAITRAQDKAPAYPLITHDAYFSVWSFGDGLNESVTKHWTGKEQSLLGVIRVDDKFYRFLGNETKKYRQLLPATDESAYQASYTFDTPEKGWEDLDYNDNSWKKANAPFGDDQRAKTKWNSDDLYYRREFTLSDISGAKKVLKLNHDDHVMVYLNGKLIYKKNNYVSDFIYLPIADGTLKKGKNVLSIHVKNTAGGRHLDAGIVEEEDTKFPILKAKQTNVTVKATTTAYTFKCGDVDLTVDFTSPLLVNDIKLTARPISYISYSVKANDAKAHNVDIYLGASSNLAVNSSSQPVSAWVKKAGNLSVLKVGTVEQPILKKRGDDLRIDWGYLYVAVPQKFGAKQFLGQQNANLSAFVNSVYPAQKEVLETRTIDLGTVLPFGLVKATAVEKFMMLGYDDIKSVEYFKTQLSPVWRKTGSQKFDDQLIKASSEFAALKGKCADFDAKLYADAVKAGGEEYAKLCELAYRQSIAAHKIVYAPYGDILFLSKENFSNGSINTVDVTYPSAPQYLVYNPELLKGMLNGIFYYSESGKWKKPFAAHDLGTYPLANGQTYGEDMPVEEAGNMIILTAAITKAEGNTKYAAKHWEVMSVWADYLLKEGFDPANQLCTDDFAGHLARNANLSVKAIVALGGYAQMAQAMGKTEVATKYRNAALKMAQDWMKMADDGDHYALTFNDKNTWSQKYNLVWDKLLKLNLFPAEVYKKEIDFYLTKQKDFGLPLDSRKTYTKSDWIMWTATLADNQADFEKFIHPIYRFATETDSKVPLSDWHETTNGKMVGFQARSVVGGYFIKMLADKWGIK
;
A
#
# COMPACT_ATOMS: atom_id res chain seq x y z
N MET A 1 -35.33 35.95 52.93
CA MET A 1 -35.44 35.69 51.48
C MET A 1 -34.03 35.49 50.94
N ARG A 2 -33.61 34.22 50.81
CA ARG A 2 -33.40 33.51 49.52
C ARG A 2 -32.02 33.84 48.94
N LYS A 3 -30.99 33.03 49.23
CA LYS A 3 -30.66 31.81 48.45
C LYS A 3 -30.73 32.07 46.95
N PHE A 4 -29.83 32.88 46.38
CA PHE A 4 -29.73 33.05 44.92
C PHE A 4 -28.36 33.53 44.41
N SER A 5 -27.24 33.17 45.07
CA SER A 5 -25.92 33.65 44.61
C SER A 5 -24.79 32.61 44.61
N LEU A 6 -25.09 31.31 44.74
CA LEU A 6 -24.07 30.26 44.76
C LEU A 6 -24.35 29.09 43.80
N PHE A 7 -24.93 29.40 42.62
CA PHE A 7 -25.18 28.39 41.57
C PHE A 7 -24.82 28.88 40.15
N ALA A 8 -23.86 29.80 40.04
CA ALA A 8 -23.41 30.36 38.76
C ALA A 8 -21.88 30.34 38.61
N LEU A 9 -21.21 29.32 39.16
CA LEU A 9 -19.76 29.14 39.00
C LEU A 9 -19.36 27.66 38.81
N CYS A 10 -20.08 26.92 37.96
CA CYS A 10 -19.67 25.58 37.49
C CYS A 10 -20.25 25.31 36.10
N LEU A 11 -19.86 26.10 35.10
CA LEU A 11 -20.01 25.75 33.68
C LEU A 11 -18.68 26.06 32.98
N PHE A 12 -17.60 25.41 33.44
CA PHE A 12 -16.47 25.16 32.55
C PHE A 12 -16.97 24.15 31.52
N VAL A 13 -17.40 24.66 30.36
CA VAL A 13 -17.52 23.85 29.16
C VAL A 13 -16.09 23.44 28.82
N ILE A 14 -15.67 22.26 29.30
CA ILE A 14 -14.51 21.58 28.75
C ILE A 14 -14.89 21.29 27.30
N ALA A 15 -14.46 22.15 26.39
CA ALA A 15 -14.39 21.80 24.99
C ALA A 15 -13.36 20.66 24.91
N ILE A 16 -13.82 19.42 25.05
CA ILE A 16 -13.06 18.24 24.68
C ILE A 16 -12.95 18.32 23.16
N THR A 17 -11.95 19.04 22.66
CA THR A 17 -11.47 18.85 21.31
C THR A 17 -10.99 17.41 21.25
N ARG A 18 -11.82 16.50 20.74
CA ARG A 18 -11.36 15.15 20.41
C ARG A 18 -10.22 15.32 19.42
N ALA A 19 -9.02 14.94 19.83
CA ALA A 19 -7.89 14.89 18.92
C ALA A 19 -8.26 13.97 17.76
N GLN A 20 -8.06 14.45 16.53
CA GLN A 20 -8.23 13.64 15.34
C GLN A 20 -7.06 12.66 15.26
N ASP A 21 -7.33 11.40 14.93
CA ASP A 21 -6.23 10.49 14.61
C ASP A 21 -5.47 11.06 13.41
N LYS A 22 -4.14 10.98 13.45
CA LYS A 22 -3.27 11.30 12.31
C LYS A 22 -2.67 10.03 11.75
N ALA A 23 -2.58 9.97 10.43
CA ALA A 23 -1.99 8.86 9.70
C ALA A 23 -1.24 9.42 8.47
N PRO A 24 -0.26 8.67 7.92
CA PRO A 24 0.43 9.13 6.72
C PRO A 24 -0.51 9.02 5.50
N ALA A 25 -1.36 8.00 5.46
CA ALA A 25 -2.54 7.94 4.60
C ALA A 25 -3.62 7.10 5.29
N TYR A 26 -4.88 7.35 4.93
CA TYR A 26 -6.03 6.72 5.56
C TYR A 26 -6.62 5.63 4.67
N PRO A 27 -6.66 4.36 5.10
CA PRO A 27 -7.23 3.27 4.33
C PRO A 27 -8.75 3.44 4.23
N LEU A 28 -9.31 3.46 3.02
CA LEU A 28 -10.76 3.54 2.80
C LEU A 28 -11.27 2.15 2.41
N ILE A 29 -10.95 1.70 1.20
CA ILE A 29 -11.33 0.38 0.69
C ILE A 29 -10.04 -0.41 0.52
N THR A 30 -9.66 -1.25 1.47
CA THR A 30 -8.36 -1.94 1.44
C THR A 30 -8.56 -3.43 1.67
N HIS A 31 -8.52 -4.22 0.61
CA HIS A 31 -8.84 -5.64 0.66
C HIS A 31 -7.72 -6.54 0.13
N ASP A 32 -7.16 -6.20 -1.04
CA ASP A 32 -6.00 -6.86 -1.63
C ASP A 32 -5.17 -5.85 -2.44
N ALA A 33 -4.10 -6.32 -3.08
CA ALA A 33 -3.11 -5.45 -3.70
C ALA A 33 -3.65 -4.66 -4.90
N TYR A 34 -4.83 -5.01 -5.41
CA TYR A 34 -5.50 -4.32 -6.50
C TYR A 34 -6.76 -3.58 -6.05
N PHE A 35 -7.56 -4.17 -5.15
CA PHE A 35 -8.74 -3.54 -4.60
C PHE A 35 -8.38 -2.74 -3.34
N SER A 36 -7.76 -1.58 -3.57
CA SER A 36 -7.12 -0.74 -2.55
C SER A 36 -7.28 0.75 -2.86
N VAL A 37 -8.00 1.50 -2.01
CA VAL A 37 -8.29 2.94 -2.16
C VAL A 37 -8.04 3.64 -0.83
N TRP A 38 -7.37 4.78 -0.90
CA TRP A 38 -6.83 5.54 0.23
C TRP A 38 -7.10 7.04 0.08
N SER A 39 -7.11 7.74 1.21
CA SER A 39 -7.01 9.20 1.27
C SER A 39 -5.58 9.59 1.63
N PHE A 40 -4.89 10.30 0.73
CA PHE A 40 -3.53 10.78 0.92
C PHE A 40 -3.59 12.22 1.43
N GLY A 41 -3.72 12.41 2.74
CA GLY A 41 -3.89 13.71 3.37
C GLY A 41 -4.93 13.70 4.49
N ASP A 42 -4.95 14.76 5.29
CA ASP A 42 -5.70 14.80 6.55
C ASP A 42 -7.20 15.09 6.34
N GLY A 43 -7.60 15.71 5.22
CA GLY A 43 -9.00 15.94 4.86
C GLY A 43 -9.51 14.98 3.78
N LEU A 44 -10.59 14.25 4.05
CA LEU A 44 -11.18 13.28 3.12
C LEU A 44 -11.71 13.93 1.82
N ASN A 45 -12.08 15.21 1.87
CA ASN A 45 -12.64 15.98 0.74
C ASN A 45 -11.67 17.01 0.15
N GLU A 46 -10.37 16.87 0.44
CA GLU A 46 -9.34 17.82 -0.01
C GLU A 46 -8.61 17.37 -1.27
N SER A 47 -8.50 16.05 -1.50
CA SER A 47 -7.85 15.48 -2.68
C SER A 47 -8.65 14.34 -3.28
N VAL A 48 -8.38 14.01 -4.54
CA VAL A 48 -8.89 12.79 -5.18
C VAL A 48 -8.35 11.58 -4.41
N THR A 49 -9.19 10.57 -4.15
CA THR A 49 -8.75 9.31 -3.55
C THR A 49 -7.85 8.53 -4.50
N LYS A 50 -6.92 7.77 -3.94
CA LYS A 50 -5.84 7.13 -4.70
C LYS A 50 -5.71 5.65 -4.37
N HIS A 51 -5.24 4.88 -5.34
CA HIS A 51 -4.66 3.58 -5.10
C HIS A 51 -3.38 3.72 -4.27
N TRP A 52 -2.89 2.66 -3.62
CA TRP A 52 -1.63 2.72 -2.89
C TRP A 52 -0.44 3.12 -3.76
N THR A 53 -0.54 3.01 -5.09
CA THR A 53 0.46 3.49 -6.05
C THR A 53 0.49 5.01 -6.23
N GLY A 54 -0.40 5.75 -5.56
CA GLY A 54 -0.55 7.20 -5.75
C GLY A 54 -1.41 7.58 -6.96
N LYS A 55 -1.91 6.59 -7.71
CA LYS A 55 -2.74 6.78 -8.91
C LYS A 55 -4.18 7.08 -8.54
N GLU A 56 -4.80 8.04 -9.22
CA GLU A 56 -6.17 8.44 -8.93
C GLU A 56 -7.17 7.32 -9.19
N GLN A 57 -7.88 6.94 -8.13
CA GLN A 57 -9.02 6.02 -8.15
C GLN A 57 -10.16 6.72 -7.41
N SER A 58 -10.79 7.66 -8.12
CA SER A 58 -11.74 8.61 -7.55
C SER A 58 -12.97 7.93 -6.96
N LEU A 59 -13.20 8.17 -5.68
CA LEU A 59 -14.48 8.09 -5.00
C LEU A 59 -14.87 9.52 -4.64
N LEU A 60 -16.06 9.95 -5.06
CA LEU A 60 -16.57 11.30 -4.85
C LEU A 60 -17.91 11.22 -4.12
N GLY A 61 -18.03 11.89 -2.97
CA GLY A 61 -19.24 11.89 -2.15
C GLY A 61 -19.76 13.29 -1.86
N VAL A 62 -21.06 13.48 -2.10
CA VAL A 62 -21.77 14.75 -1.88
C VAL A 62 -23.07 14.46 -1.12
N ILE A 63 -23.34 15.22 -0.06
CA ILE A 63 -24.62 15.18 0.65
C ILE A 63 -25.45 16.41 0.26
N ARG A 64 -26.71 16.19 -0.11
CA ARG A 64 -27.73 17.22 -0.27
C ARG A 64 -28.49 17.35 1.05
N VAL A 65 -28.62 18.58 1.55
CA VAL A 65 -29.39 18.93 2.74
C VAL A 65 -30.33 20.05 2.33
N ASP A 66 -31.62 19.71 2.23
CA ASP A 66 -32.64 20.53 1.58
C ASP A 66 -32.19 20.92 0.17
N ASP A 67 -31.83 22.18 -0.07
CA ASP A 67 -31.38 22.69 -1.38
C ASP A 67 -29.89 23.03 -1.44
N LYS A 68 -29.12 22.63 -0.41
CA LYS A 68 -27.66 22.87 -0.33
C LYS A 68 -26.89 21.57 -0.49
N PHE A 69 -25.72 21.64 -1.13
CA PHE A 69 -24.87 20.49 -1.40
C PHE A 69 -23.52 20.64 -0.71
N TYR A 70 -23.04 19.56 -0.09
CA TYR A 70 -21.75 19.54 0.63
C TYR A 70 -20.92 18.33 0.21
N ARG A 71 -19.71 18.54 -0.32
CA ARG A 71 -18.76 17.48 -0.65
C ARG A 71 -18.05 17.00 0.61
N PHE A 72 -18.13 15.71 0.90
CA PHE A 72 -17.53 15.09 2.09
C PHE A 72 -16.47 14.03 1.76
N LEU A 73 -16.45 13.50 0.54
CA LEU A 73 -15.49 12.48 0.10
C LEU A 73 -14.89 12.84 -1.25
N GLY A 74 -13.57 12.80 -1.34
CA GLY A 74 -12.81 13.08 -2.54
C GLY A 74 -12.87 14.55 -2.98
N ASN A 75 -12.00 14.89 -3.91
CA ASN A 75 -12.10 16.09 -4.73
C ASN A 75 -12.50 15.69 -6.16
N GLU A 76 -13.04 16.62 -6.95
CA GLU A 76 -13.27 16.35 -8.36
C GLU A 76 -11.95 16.05 -9.09
N THR A 77 -11.99 15.12 -10.03
CA THR A 77 -10.89 14.89 -10.95
C THR A 77 -10.79 16.06 -11.91
N LYS A 78 -9.56 16.52 -12.16
CA LYS A 78 -9.35 17.61 -13.10
C LYS A 78 -9.63 17.15 -14.53
N LYS A 79 -10.41 17.93 -15.25
CA LYS A 79 -10.59 17.78 -16.70
C LYS A 79 -9.71 18.76 -17.43
N TYR A 80 -9.20 18.33 -18.56
CA TYR A 80 -8.22 19.07 -19.33
C TYR A 80 -8.63 19.09 -20.80
N ARG A 81 -8.70 20.29 -21.38
CA ARG A 81 -8.78 20.49 -22.83
C ARG A 81 -7.38 20.60 -23.40
N GLN A 82 -7.12 19.91 -24.51
CA GLN A 82 -5.80 19.86 -25.13
C GLN A 82 -5.53 21.14 -25.92
N LEU A 83 -4.39 21.78 -25.65
CA LEU A 83 -3.84 22.88 -26.47
C LEU A 83 -2.70 22.37 -27.36
N LEU A 84 -1.92 21.43 -26.83
CA LEU A 84 -0.82 20.75 -27.49
C LEU A 84 -0.79 19.30 -26.97
N PRO A 85 -1.30 18.30 -27.72
CA PRO A 85 -1.53 16.97 -27.15
C PRO A 85 -0.23 16.20 -26.85
N ALA A 86 -0.22 15.39 -25.79
CA ALA A 86 0.84 14.40 -25.54
C ALA A 86 0.49 13.04 -26.19
N THR A 87 1.37 12.03 -26.16
CA THR A 87 1.12 10.80 -26.94
C THR A 87 0.03 9.87 -26.39
N ASP A 88 -0.36 10.04 -25.12
CA ASP A 88 -1.53 9.38 -24.56
C ASP A 88 -2.86 9.97 -25.07
N GLU A 89 -2.80 11.10 -25.76
CA GLU A 89 -3.93 11.80 -26.36
C GLU A 89 -3.96 11.63 -27.88
N SER A 90 -2.86 11.95 -28.57
CA SER A 90 -2.68 11.71 -30.01
C SER A 90 -1.21 11.58 -30.39
N ALA A 91 -0.92 10.82 -31.44
CA ALA A 91 0.44 10.70 -31.97
C ALA A 91 0.91 12.04 -32.56
N TYR A 92 2.15 12.42 -32.29
CA TYR A 92 2.75 13.65 -32.82
C TYR A 92 4.24 13.46 -33.16
N GLN A 93 4.77 14.38 -33.96
CA GLN A 93 6.20 14.50 -34.27
C GLN A 93 6.80 15.75 -33.62
N ALA A 94 8.09 15.68 -33.29
CA ALA A 94 8.86 16.82 -32.81
C ALA A 94 10.23 16.88 -33.49
N SER A 95 10.75 18.11 -33.60
CA SER A 95 12.15 18.36 -33.98
C SER A 95 13.06 17.99 -32.80
N TYR A 96 14.20 17.36 -33.06
CA TYR A 96 15.16 17.00 -32.03
C TYR A 96 16.61 16.95 -32.51
N THR A 97 17.54 17.05 -31.57
CA THR A 97 18.96 16.75 -31.72
C THR A 97 19.52 16.14 -30.43
N PHE A 98 20.58 15.33 -30.55
CA PHE A 98 21.35 14.83 -29.40
C PHE A 98 22.61 15.66 -29.15
N ASP A 99 23.02 16.46 -30.14
CA ASP A 99 24.15 17.37 -30.04
C ASP A 99 23.72 18.68 -29.39
N THR A 100 24.63 19.30 -28.64
CA THR A 100 24.36 20.61 -28.01
C THR A 100 24.11 21.66 -29.11
N PRO A 101 22.92 22.30 -29.15
CA PRO A 101 22.59 23.28 -30.16
C PRO A 101 23.21 24.65 -29.85
N GLU A 102 23.10 25.57 -30.81
CA GLU A 102 23.53 26.95 -30.64
C GLU A 102 22.70 27.68 -29.56
N LYS A 103 23.23 28.80 -29.04
CA LYS A 103 22.50 29.63 -28.08
C LYS A 103 21.20 30.18 -28.70
N GLY A 104 20.13 30.25 -27.91
CA GLY A 104 18.82 30.73 -28.37
C GLY A 104 17.99 29.64 -29.07
N TRP A 105 18.42 28.37 -29.03
CA TRP A 105 17.64 27.24 -29.55
C TRP A 105 16.29 27.07 -28.85
N GLU A 106 16.04 27.72 -27.72
CA GLU A 106 14.76 27.73 -27.02
C GLU A 106 13.77 28.77 -27.57
N ASP A 107 14.25 29.74 -28.36
CA ASP A 107 13.49 30.88 -28.85
C ASP A 107 12.58 30.54 -30.03
N LEU A 108 11.52 31.35 -30.19
CA LEU A 108 10.48 31.15 -31.19
C LEU A 108 10.98 31.25 -32.64
N ASP A 109 11.96 32.12 -32.87
CA ASP A 109 12.45 32.46 -34.21
C ASP A 109 13.72 31.68 -34.60
N TYR A 110 14.20 30.79 -33.71
CA TYR A 110 15.34 29.92 -34.02
C TYR A 110 15.00 28.94 -35.14
N ASN A 111 15.96 28.76 -36.05
CA ASN A 111 15.84 27.91 -37.23
C ASN A 111 16.33 26.49 -36.92
N ASP A 112 15.41 25.55 -36.71
CA ASP A 112 15.70 24.14 -36.44
C ASP A 112 15.62 23.24 -37.68
N ASN A 113 15.71 23.81 -38.90
CA ASN A 113 15.62 23.01 -40.14
C ASN A 113 16.73 21.95 -40.29
N SER A 114 17.86 22.13 -39.61
CA SER A 114 18.94 21.12 -39.56
C SER A 114 18.67 19.98 -38.58
N TRP A 115 17.65 20.10 -37.73
CA TRP A 115 17.30 19.08 -36.74
C TRP A 115 16.51 17.94 -37.38
N LYS A 116 16.59 16.76 -36.74
CA LYS A 116 15.81 15.60 -37.15
C LYS A 116 14.36 15.78 -36.69
N LYS A 117 13.40 15.17 -37.39
CA LYS A 117 12.00 15.08 -36.95
C LYS A 117 11.61 13.62 -36.78
N ALA A 118 10.99 13.26 -35.65
CA ALA A 118 10.56 11.90 -35.39
C ALA A 118 9.35 11.84 -34.44
N ASN A 119 8.74 10.65 -34.35
CA ASN A 119 7.54 10.41 -33.54
C ASN A 119 7.89 10.32 -32.04
N ALA A 120 7.11 10.97 -31.19
CA ALA A 120 7.16 10.79 -29.74
C ALA A 120 6.45 9.48 -29.30
N PRO A 121 6.65 8.99 -28.06
CA PRO A 121 7.60 9.49 -27.07
C PRO A 121 9.04 9.10 -27.43
N PHE A 122 9.99 9.87 -26.91
CA PHE A 122 11.41 9.60 -27.02
C PHE A 122 11.85 8.78 -25.79
N GLY A 123 12.71 7.79 -25.97
CA GLY A 123 13.19 6.98 -24.86
C GLY A 123 13.92 5.71 -25.31
N ASP A 124 14.28 4.86 -24.36
CA ASP A 124 14.99 3.59 -24.62
C ASP A 124 14.13 2.34 -24.40
N ASP A 125 12.92 2.51 -23.85
CA ASP A 125 11.98 1.41 -23.57
C ASP A 125 11.09 1.01 -24.78
N GLN A 126 10.13 0.10 -24.57
CA GLN A 126 9.19 -0.36 -25.60
C GLN A 126 8.07 0.65 -25.93
N ARG A 127 7.84 1.64 -25.06
CA ARG A 127 6.86 2.71 -25.30
C ARG A 127 7.40 3.74 -26.28
N ALA A 128 8.72 3.93 -26.30
CA ALA A 128 9.41 4.85 -27.20
C ALA A 128 9.11 4.57 -28.68
N LYS A 129 8.68 5.60 -29.41
CA LYS A 129 8.59 5.57 -30.89
C LYS A 129 9.87 6.06 -31.54
N THR A 130 10.66 6.88 -30.83
CA THR A 130 12.01 7.26 -31.23
C THR A 130 13.00 6.84 -30.16
N LYS A 131 14.01 6.05 -30.55
CA LYS A 131 15.06 5.62 -29.63
C LYS A 131 15.98 6.79 -29.27
N TRP A 132 16.22 6.96 -27.99
CA TRP A 132 17.16 7.91 -27.42
C TRP A 132 18.11 7.15 -26.50
N ASN A 133 19.41 7.13 -26.85
CA ASN A 133 20.45 6.38 -26.13
C ASN A 133 21.67 7.26 -25.76
N SER A 134 21.61 8.57 -26.00
CA SER A 134 22.64 9.54 -25.60
C SER A 134 22.37 10.06 -24.19
N ASP A 135 23.29 10.88 -23.67
CA ASP A 135 23.09 11.60 -22.41
C ASP A 135 22.11 12.76 -22.57
N ASP A 136 22.16 13.47 -23.70
CA ASP A 136 21.36 14.67 -23.94
C ASP A 136 20.31 14.45 -25.04
N LEU A 137 19.12 15.02 -24.82
CA LEU A 137 18.06 15.18 -25.82
C LEU A 137 17.57 16.64 -25.79
N TYR A 138 17.68 17.31 -26.93
CA TYR A 138 17.06 18.60 -27.19
C TYR A 138 15.85 18.41 -28.08
N TYR A 139 14.72 18.93 -27.66
CA TYR A 139 13.40 18.75 -28.26
C TYR A 139 12.78 20.11 -28.56
N ARG A 140 12.15 20.26 -29.73
CA ARG A 140 11.38 21.45 -30.13
C ARG A 140 10.07 21.04 -30.80
N ARG A 141 8.99 21.71 -30.43
CA ARG A 141 7.66 21.53 -31.03
C ARG A 141 6.93 22.84 -31.17
N GLU A 142 6.76 23.26 -32.42
CA GLU A 142 5.96 24.43 -32.78
C GLU A 142 4.46 24.08 -32.82
N PHE A 143 3.63 25.04 -32.43
CA PHE A 143 2.17 24.93 -32.50
C PHE A 143 1.51 26.29 -32.60
N THR A 144 0.28 26.31 -33.08
CA THR A 144 -0.49 27.55 -33.28
C THR A 144 -1.76 27.52 -32.45
N LEU A 145 -2.02 28.60 -31.72
CA LEU A 145 -3.26 28.81 -30.98
C LEU A 145 -4.11 29.87 -31.68
N SER A 146 -5.37 29.52 -31.99
CA SER A 146 -6.34 30.45 -32.58
C SER A 146 -6.81 31.49 -31.56
N ASP A 147 -6.88 31.12 -30.29
CA ASP A 147 -7.28 31.98 -29.18
C ASP A 147 -6.62 31.52 -27.86
N ILE A 148 -6.62 32.38 -26.85
CA ILE A 148 -6.19 32.09 -25.48
C ILE A 148 -7.35 32.34 -24.54
N SER A 149 -7.90 31.25 -24.00
CA SER A 149 -8.97 31.30 -22.99
C SER A 149 -8.47 31.94 -21.68
N GLY A 150 -9.37 32.31 -20.77
CA GLY A 150 -9.02 32.67 -19.39
C GLY A 150 -8.69 31.47 -18.49
N ALA A 151 -8.84 30.23 -18.98
CA ALA A 151 -8.65 29.03 -18.19
C ALA A 151 -7.18 28.81 -17.80
N LYS A 152 -6.92 28.08 -16.73
CA LYS A 152 -5.55 27.84 -16.26
C LYS A 152 -4.81 26.89 -17.22
N LYS A 153 -3.63 27.30 -17.68
CA LYS A 153 -2.79 26.47 -18.58
C LYS A 153 -1.79 25.66 -17.79
N VAL A 154 -1.53 24.46 -18.28
CA VAL A 154 -0.79 23.43 -17.57
C VAL A 154 0.11 22.70 -18.56
N LEU A 155 1.39 22.63 -18.22
CA LEU A 155 2.35 21.76 -18.88
C LEU A 155 2.11 20.33 -18.40
N LYS A 156 1.87 19.44 -19.34
CA LYS A 156 1.76 17.99 -19.13
C LYS A 156 3.10 17.38 -19.56
N LEU A 157 3.85 16.81 -18.62
CA LEU A 157 5.24 16.40 -18.87
C LEU A 157 5.54 15.04 -18.26
N ASN A 158 6.11 14.13 -19.04
CA ASN A 158 6.76 12.93 -18.57
C ASN A 158 8.23 13.00 -19.01
N HIS A 159 9.16 12.97 -18.07
CA HIS A 159 10.56 13.24 -18.35
C HIS A 159 11.49 12.36 -17.51
N ASP A 160 12.63 12.07 -18.09
CA ASP A 160 13.82 11.58 -17.42
C ASP A 160 14.56 12.71 -16.67
N ASP A 161 15.63 12.37 -15.96
CA ASP A 161 16.39 13.18 -14.99
C ASP A 161 16.42 14.72 -15.21
N HIS A 162 17.54 15.28 -15.65
CA HIS A 162 17.78 16.72 -15.58
C HIS A 162 17.01 17.43 -16.70
N VAL A 163 15.79 17.89 -16.39
CA VAL A 163 14.91 18.55 -17.36
C VAL A 163 14.95 20.06 -17.23
N MET A 164 14.96 20.74 -18.38
CA MET A 164 14.71 22.17 -18.52
C MET A 164 13.67 22.38 -19.62
N VAL A 165 12.55 23.02 -19.26
CA VAL A 165 11.43 23.26 -20.17
C VAL A 165 11.29 24.76 -20.41
N TYR A 166 11.27 25.14 -21.68
CA TYR A 166 11.08 26.49 -22.15
C TYR A 166 9.80 26.58 -22.98
N LEU A 167 9.11 27.70 -22.85
CA LEU A 167 7.95 28.03 -23.66
C LEU A 167 8.16 29.44 -24.21
N ASN A 168 8.26 29.55 -25.53
CA ASN A 168 8.59 30.80 -26.22
C ASN A 168 9.86 31.48 -25.66
N GLY A 169 10.96 30.71 -25.49
CA GLY A 169 12.22 31.19 -24.92
C GLY A 169 12.25 31.37 -23.39
N LYS A 170 11.09 31.36 -22.71
CA LYS A 170 11.03 31.53 -21.24
C LYS A 170 11.14 30.17 -20.54
N LEU A 171 12.11 30.03 -19.62
CA LEU A 171 12.20 28.86 -18.74
C LEU A 171 10.97 28.78 -17.82
N ILE A 172 10.19 27.70 -17.92
CA ILE A 172 8.97 27.48 -17.14
C ILE A 172 9.10 26.34 -16.13
N TYR A 173 10.05 25.42 -16.30
CA TYR A 173 10.29 24.33 -15.35
C TYR A 173 11.75 23.85 -15.42
N LYS A 174 12.32 23.53 -14.25
CA LYS A 174 13.64 22.91 -14.12
C LYS A 174 13.67 21.96 -12.93
N LYS A 175 14.18 20.74 -13.13
CA LYS A 175 14.29 19.75 -12.06
C LYS A 175 15.42 18.77 -12.34
N ASN A 176 16.00 18.22 -11.28
CA ASN A 176 17.09 17.25 -11.33
C ASN A 176 16.59 15.87 -10.82
N ASN A 177 15.49 15.37 -11.37
CA ASN A 177 14.94 14.05 -11.04
C ASN A 177 14.08 13.55 -12.21
N TYR A 178 13.79 12.26 -12.24
CA TYR A 178 12.86 11.69 -13.21
C TYR A 178 11.42 11.64 -12.66
N VAL A 179 10.46 11.47 -13.57
CA VAL A 179 9.08 11.09 -13.28
C VAL A 179 8.70 9.86 -14.10
N SER A 180 7.92 8.95 -13.54
CA SER A 180 7.49 7.73 -14.26
C SER A 180 6.21 7.94 -15.10
N ASP A 181 5.56 9.08 -14.93
CA ASP A 181 4.28 9.44 -15.54
C ASP A 181 4.13 10.94 -15.77
N PHE A 182 3.07 11.32 -16.48
CA PHE A 182 2.73 12.72 -16.66
C PHE A 182 2.49 13.45 -15.33
N ILE A 183 3.30 14.48 -15.10
CA ILE A 183 3.05 15.53 -14.12
C ILE A 183 2.36 16.72 -14.79
N TYR A 184 1.59 17.46 -14.00
CA TYR A 184 0.78 18.59 -14.45
C TYR A 184 1.24 19.85 -13.73
N LEU A 185 1.99 20.70 -14.45
CA LEU A 185 2.66 21.87 -13.90
C LEU A 185 2.00 23.16 -14.39
N PRO A 186 1.57 24.08 -13.51
CA PRO A 186 0.92 25.32 -13.94
C PRO A 186 1.86 26.18 -14.78
N ILE A 187 1.35 26.70 -15.90
CA ILE A 187 2.03 27.68 -16.75
C ILE A 187 1.54 29.07 -16.34
N ALA A 188 2.48 29.99 -16.08
CA ALA A 188 2.16 31.36 -15.73
C ALA A 188 1.38 32.07 -16.85
N ASP A 189 0.40 32.88 -16.47
CA ASP A 189 -0.39 33.68 -17.41
C ASP A 189 0.51 34.58 -18.29
N GLY A 190 0.07 34.81 -19.52
CA GLY A 190 0.82 35.60 -20.52
C GLY A 190 2.02 34.89 -21.16
N THR A 191 2.35 33.65 -20.76
CA THR A 191 3.47 32.90 -21.37
C THR A 191 3.13 32.37 -22.77
N LEU A 192 1.88 31.94 -22.98
CA LEU A 192 1.35 31.59 -24.31
C LEU A 192 0.87 32.84 -25.04
N LYS A 193 0.98 32.85 -26.37
CA LYS A 193 0.44 33.92 -27.23
C LYS A 193 -0.49 33.39 -28.32
N LYS A 194 -1.42 34.22 -28.76
CA LYS A 194 -2.23 33.92 -29.96
C LYS A 194 -1.29 33.81 -31.17
N GLY A 195 -1.53 32.83 -32.04
CA GLY A 195 -0.65 32.51 -33.15
C GLY A 195 0.44 31.50 -32.77
N LYS A 196 1.64 31.68 -33.35
CA LYS A 196 2.76 30.74 -33.24
C LYS A 196 3.34 30.70 -31.82
N ASN A 197 3.55 29.50 -31.29
CA ASN A 197 4.27 29.21 -30.05
C ASN A 197 5.28 28.07 -30.27
N VAL A 198 6.27 27.95 -29.40
CA VAL A 198 7.21 26.82 -29.38
C VAL A 198 7.40 26.29 -27.95
N LEU A 199 7.29 24.97 -27.81
CA LEU A 199 7.70 24.23 -26.61
C LEU A 199 9.08 23.62 -26.87
N SER A 200 10.05 23.97 -26.04
CA SER A 200 11.45 23.54 -26.17
C SER A 200 11.90 22.85 -24.88
N ILE A 201 12.51 21.67 -24.96
CA ILE A 201 12.88 20.87 -23.78
C ILE A 201 14.28 20.32 -23.96
N HIS A 202 15.13 20.51 -22.95
CA HIS A 202 16.37 19.77 -22.80
C HIS A 202 16.20 18.77 -21.67
N VAL A 203 16.49 17.51 -21.95
CA VAL A 203 16.56 16.46 -20.93
C VAL A 203 17.94 15.86 -20.97
N LYS A 204 18.57 15.73 -19.80
CA LYS A 204 19.82 15.00 -19.64
C LYS A 204 19.61 13.78 -18.75
N ASN A 205 19.83 12.59 -19.31
CA ASN A 205 19.86 11.32 -18.60
C ASN A 205 21.15 11.24 -17.78
N THR A 206 21.06 10.94 -16.48
CA THR A 206 22.24 10.76 -15.62
C THR A 206 22.46 9.31 -15.19
N ALA A 207 21.40 8.52 -15.14
CA ALA A 207 21.42 7.08 -14.94
C ALA A 207 20.07 6.47 -15.33
N GLY A 208 20.01 5.14 -15.47
CA GLY A 208 18.71 4.46 -15.64
C GLY A 208 18.13 4.55 -17.06
N GLY A 209 16.80 4.56 -17.11
CA GLY A 209 16.01 4.52 -18.35
C GLY A 209 15.61 5.92 -18.82
N ARG A 210 15.31 6.06 -20.11
CA ARG A 210 15.10 7.36 -20.76
C ARG A 210 13.65 7.53 -21.18
N HIS A 211 13.10 8.71 -20.94
CA HIS A 211 11.77 9.07 -21.41
C HIS A 211 11.59 10.57 -21.61
N LEU A 212 10.90 10.96 -22.69
CA LEU A 212 10.34 12.29 -22.86
C LEU A 212 9.03 12.23 -23.66
N ASP A 213 7.96 12.74 -23.03
CA ASP A 213 6.69 13.09 -23.66
C ASP A 213 6.16 14.38 -23.06
N ALA A 214 5.62 15.26 -23.88
CA ALA A 214 5.18 16.57 -23.44
C ALA A 214 3.99 17.09 -24.24
N GLY A 215 3.11 17.77 -23.51
CA GLY A 215 1.96 18.47 -24.04
C GLY A 215 1.61 19.70 -23.19
N ILE A 216 0.65 20.46 -23.65
CA ILE A 216 0.07 21.61 -22.94
C ILE A 216 -1.45 21.43 -22.98
N VAL A 217 -2.05 21.57 -21.82
CA VAL A 217 -3.49 21.49 -21.63
C VAL A 217 -3.99 22.70 -20.87
N GLU A 218 -5.29 22.93 -20.91
CA GLU A 218 -5.97 23.89 -20.04
C GLU A 218 -6.98 23.17 -19.14
N GLU A 219 -7.05 23.57 -17.87
CA GLU A 219 -8.02 23.04 -16.90
C GLU A 219 -9.44 23.51 -17.26
N GLU A 220 -10.38 22.58 -17.42
CA GLU A 220 -11.80 22.91 -17.60
C GLU A 220 -12.42 23.32 -16.25
N ASP A 221 -12.85 24.58 -16.13
CA ASP A 221 -13.49 25.08 -14.92
C ASP A 221 -15.00 24.77 -14.95
N THR A 222 -15.40 23.64 -14.37
CA THR A 222 -16.82 23.34 -14.14
C THR A 222 -17.18 23.66 -12.69
N LYS A 223 -17.92 24.76 -12.47
CA LYS A 223 -18.37 25.16 -11.13
C LYS A 223 -19.73 24.56 -10.82
N PHE A 224 -19.79 23.76 -9.77
CA PHE A 224 -21.03 23.29 -9.16
C PHE A 224 -21.35 24.12 -7.90
N PRO A 225 -22.63 24.31 -7.54
CA PRO A 225 -23.03 24.93 -6.27
C PRO A 225 -22.85 23.95 -5.10
N ILE A 226 -21.65 23.38 -4.96
CA ILE A 226 -21.31 22.37 -3.95
C ILE A 226 -20.28 22.99 -3.00
N LEU A 227 -20.67 23.11 -1.73
CA LEU A 227 -19.82 23.58 -0.65
C LEU A 227 -18.92 22.43 -0.16
N LYS A 228 -17.84 22.74 0.56
CA LYS A 228 -17.08 21.71 1.29
C LYS A 228 -17.77 21.40 2.62
N ALA A 229 -17.98 20.12 2.91
CA ALA A 229 -18.36 19.69 4.25
C ALA A 229 -17.20 19.94 5.23
N LYS A 230 -17.50 20.35 6.46
CA LYS A 230 -16.47 20.57 7.48
C LYS A 230 -16.17 19.25 8.17
N GLN A 231 -14.99 18.67 7.90
CA GLN A 231 -14.52 17.51 8.64
C GLN A 231 -14.31 17.89 10.12
N THR A 232 -14.87 17.10 11.03
CA THR A 232 -14.78 17.32 12.48
C THR A 232 -13.96 16.24 13.17
N ASN A 233 -13.89 15.03 12.64
CA ASN A 233 -13.06 13.95 13.17
C ASN A 233 -12.67 12.93 12.10
N VAL A 234 -11.57 12.22 12.35
CA VAL A 234 -11.23 10.94 11.72
C VAL A 234 -10.73 9.98 12.80
N THR A 235 -11.09 8.70 12.68
CA THR A 235 -10.60 7.63 13.54
C THR A 235 -10.23 6.43 12.68
N VAL A 236 -9.01 5.94 12.83
CA VAL A 236 -8.54 4.72 12.15
C VAL A 236 -8.52 3.59 13.14
N LYS A 237 -9.25 2.52 12.80
CA LYS A 237 -9.24 1.24 13.51
C LYS A 237 -8.76 0.14 12.58
N ALA A 238 -8.54 -1.03 13.17
CA ALA A 238 -8.03 -2.20 12.45
C ALA A 238 -8.85 -2.49 11.18
N THR A 239 -10.18 -2.55 11.24
CA THR A 239 -11.04 -2.90 10.09
C THR A 239 -11.83 -1.73 9.50
N THR A 240 -11.92 -0.61 10.22
CA THR A 240 -12.77 0.53 9.88
C THR A 240 -12.04 1.85 9.97
N THR A 241 -12.24 2.72 8.97
CA THR A 241 -11.88 4.15 9.07
C THR A 241 -13.16 4.96 9.10
N ALA A 242 -13.35 5.76 10.15
CA ALA A 242 -14.56 6.54 10.39
C ALA A 242 -14.28 8.04 10.31
N TYR A 243 -15.06 8.77 9.53
CA TYR A 243 -15.00 10.24 9.43
C TYR A 243 -16.30 10.86 9.91
N THR A 244 -16.22 12.03 10.54
CA THR A 244 -17.41 12.83 10.88
C THR A 244 -17.32 14.21 10.25
N PHE A 245 -18.47 14.72 9.81
CA PHE A 245 -18.61 16.01 9.14
C PHE A 245 -19.80 16.79 9.67
N LYS A 246 -19.68 18.11 9.63
CA LYS A 246 -20.81 19.04 9.69
C LYS A 246 -21.16 19.52 8.27
N CYS A 247 -22.41 19.31 7.86
CA CYS A 247 -22.91 19.59 6.52
C CYS A 247 -24.11 20.55 6.62
N GLY A 248 -23.85 21.81 6.99
CA GLY A 248 -24.91 22.74 7.38
C GLY A 248 -25.61 22.26 8.66
N ASP A 249 -26.91 22.01 8.55
CA ASP A 249 -27.81 21.70 9.68
C ASP A 249 -27.92 20.19 9.99
N VAL A 250 -27.05 19.37 9.37
CA VAL A 250 -26.94 17.94 9.68
C VAL A 250 -25.49 17.53 9.98
N ASP A 251 -25.34 16.50 10.81
CA ASP A 251 -24.09 15.79 11.04
C ASP A 251 -24.07 14.51 10.19
N LEU A 252 -22.95 14.23 9.55
CA LEU A 252 -22.71 13.03 8.76
C LEU A 252 -21.53 12.24 9.34
N THR A 253 -21.73 10.97 9.63
CA THR A 253 -20.66 9.99 9.86
C THR A 253 -20.54 9.08 8.64
N VAL A 254 -19.32 8.85 8.18
CA VAL A 254 -18.99 7.94 7.07
C VAL A 254 -17.99 6.90 7.56
N ASP A 255 -18.39 5.64 7.58
CA ASP A 255 -17.51 4.52 7.95
C ASP A 255 -17.14 3.72 6.70
N PHE A 256 -15.84 3.55 6.48
CA PHE A 256 -15.26 2.67 5.47
C PHE A 256 -14.79 1.38 6.14
N THR A 257 -15.51 0.27 5.92
CA THR A 257 -15.24 -1.01 6.58
C THR A 257 -14.83 -2.06 5.55
N SER A 258 -13.61 -2.58 5.70
CA SER A 258 -13.13 -3.78 5.01
C SER A 258 -13.08 -4.92 6.04
N PRO A 259 -13.99 -5.92 5.98
CA PRO A 259 -14.15 -6.94 7.02
C PRO A 259 -13.05 -8.02 6.96
N LEU A 260 -11.78 -7.60 7.02
CA LEU A 260 -10.60 -8.46 7.02
C LEU A 260 -10.38 -9.12 8.38
N LEU A 261 -11.35 -9.93 8.80
CA LEU A 261 -11.31 -10.72 10.03
C LEU A 261 -10.55 -12.02 9.77
N VAL A 262 -9.23 -12.02 9.96
CA VAL A 262 -8.30 -13.07 9.50
C VAL A 262 -8.56 -14.48 10.06
N ASN A 263 -9.34 -14.60 11.13
CA ASN A 263 -9.80 -15.90 11.66
C ASN A 263 -10.88 -16.55 10.79
N ASP A 264 -11.55 -15.78 9.92
CA ASP A 264 -12.46 -16.28 8.88
C ASP A 264 -11.82 -16.04 7.51
N ILE A 265 -11.12 -17.04 7.02
CA ILE A 265 -10.37 -17.00 5.75
C ILE A 265 -11.30 -16.74 4.56
N LYS A 266 -12.52 -17.31 4.57
CA LYS A 266 -13.47 -17.14 3.45
C LYS A 266 -14.02 -15.72 3.40
N LEU A 267 -14.29 -15.13 4.58
CA LEU A 267 -14.70 -13.74 4.68
C LEU A 267 -13.56 -12.79 4.29
N THR A 268 -12.35 -13.05 4.78
CA THR A 268 -11.15 -12.27 4.46
C THR A 268 -10.84 -12.29 2.96
N ALA A 269 -11.14 -13.39 2.28
CA ALA A 269 -10.96 -13.54 0.83
C ALA A 269 -12.17 -13.09 -0.01
N ARG A 270 -13.23 -12.53 0.60
CA ARG A 270 -14.41 -12.02 -0.12
C ARG A 270 -14.21 -10.52 -0.41
N PRO A 271 -13.92 -10.11 -1.66
CA PRO A 271 -13.52 -8.74 -2.01
C PRO A 271 -14.70 -7.78 -2.07
N ILE A 272 -15.33 -7.55 -0.91
CA ILE A 272 -16.45 -6.64 -0.70
C ILE A 272 -16.18 -5.81 0.56
N SER A 273 -16.19 -4.49 0.41
CA SER A 273 -16.12 -3.52 1.49
C SER A 273 -17.39 -2.68 1.54
N TYR A 274 -17.64 -2.03 2.67
CA TYR A 274 -18.83 -1.23 2.91
C TYR A 274 -18.46 0.25 3.07
N ILE A 275 -19.30 1.11 2.51
CA ILE A 275 -19.35 2.53 2.86
C ILE A 275 -20.69 2.76 3.53
N SER A 276 -20.69 2.98 4.84
CA SER A 276 -21.91 3.24 5.61
C SER A 276 -22.00 4.70 6.02
N TYR A 277 -23.22 5.22 6.01
CA TYR A 277 -23.52 6.62 6.28
C TYR A 277 -24.53 6.69 7.41
N SER A 278 -24.23 7.50 8.42
CA SER A 278 -25.16 7.84 9.50
C SER A 278 -25.41 9.34 9.50
N VAL A 279 -26.68 9.74 9.39
CA VAL A 279 -27.07 11.16 9.29
C VAL A 279 -28.07 11.51 10.38
N LYS A 280 -27.87 12.65 11.05
CA LYS A 280 -28.84 13.25 11.98
C LYS A 280 -28.89 14.77 11.83
N ALA A 281 -30.04 15.37 12.08
CA ALA A 281 -30.18 16.82 12.19
C ALA A 281 -29.48 17.34 13.45
N ASN A 282 -28.85 18.52 13.37
CA ASN A 282 -28.12 19.15 14.47
C ASN A 282 -28.75 20.49 14.92
N ASP A 283 -29.92 20.87 14.39
CA ASP A 283 -30.63 22.12 14.68
C ASP A 283 -32.06 21.92 15.24
N ALA A 284 -32.43 20.67 15.56
CA ALA A 284 -33.77 20.24 15.99
C ALA A 284 -34.90 20.35 14.95
N LYS A 285 -34.58 20.68 13.69
CA LYS A 285 -35.54 20.61 12.57
C LYS A 285 -35.38 19.32 11.80
N ALA A 286 -36.31 19.12 10.88
CA ALA A 286 -36.33 17.98 10.00
C ALA A 286 -35.83 18.42 8.62
N HIS A 287 -34.86 17.71 8.05
CA HIS A 287 -34.21 18.07 6.78
C HIS A 287 -34.37 16.97 5.75
N ASN A 288 -34.61 17.32 4.49
CA ASN A 288 -34.58 16.35 3.43
C ASN A 288 -33.13 16.08 3.03
N VAL A 289 -32.72 14.81 3.07
CA VAL A 289 -31.32 14.43 2.83
C VAL A 289 -31.21 13.39 1.72
N ASP A 290 -30.27 13.59 0.82
CA ASP A 290 -29.80 12.59 -0.16
C ASP A 290 -28.27 12.51 -0.12
N ILE A 291 -27.70 11.31 -0.28
CA ILE A 291 -26.26 11.11 -0.42
C ILE A 291 -25.93 10.60 -1.82
N TYR A 292 -25.04 11.29 -2.51
CA TYR A 292 -24.45 10.87 -3.77
C TYR A 292 -23.07 10.23 -3.55
N LEU A 293 -22.82 9.12 -4.24
CA LEU A 293 -21.49 8.52 -4.44
C LEU A 293 -21.23 8.36 -5.94
N GLY A 294 -20.10 8.86 -6.42
CA GLY A 294 -19.53 8.54 -7.71
C GLY A 294 -18.27 7.68 -7.53
N ALA A 295 -18.26 6.49 -8.13
CA ALA A 295 -17.06 5.65 -8.20
C ALA A 295 -16.53 5.60 -9.63
N SER A 296 -15.27 5.99 -9.83
CA SER A 296 -14.68 6.07 -11.17
C SER A 296 -14.32 4.70 -11.75
N SER A 297 -14.41 4.56 -13.06
CA SER A 297 -13.90 3.40 -13.79
C SER A 297 -12.39 3.19 -13.64
N ASN A 298 -11.65 4.20 -13.17
CA ASN A 298 -10.23 4.07 -12.80
C ASN A 298 -9.95 2.97 -11.77
N LEU A 299 -10.95 2.57 -10.99
CA LEU A 299 -10.86 1.44 -10.07
C LEU A 299 -10.76 0.07 -10.79
N ALA A 300 -10.99 0.01 -12.11
CA ALA A 300 -11.00 -1.22 -12.90
C ALA A 300 -10.01 -1.20 -14.08
N VAL A 301 -9.02 -0.28 -14.07
CA VAL A 301 -8.00 -0.16 -15.12
C VAL A 301 -6.61 0.02 -14.52
N ASN A 302 -5.59 -0.40 -15.27
CA ASN A 302 -4.21 -0.04 -14.99
C ASN A 302 -3.90 1.39 -15.46
N SER A 303 -4.39 1.81 -16.61
CA SER A 303 -4.24 3.17 -17.14
C SER A 303 -5.61 3.78 -17.44
N SER A 304 -5.80 5.07 -17.13
CA SER A 304 -7.03 5.81 -17.40
C SER A 304 -7.39 5.91 -18.89
N SER A 305 -6.45 5.59 -19.78
CA SER A 305 -6.69 5.53 -21.23
C SER A 305 -7.32 4.22 -21.71
N GLN A 306 -7.38 3.17 -20.88
CA GLN A 306 -7.93 1.88 -21.27
C GLN A 306 -9.46 1.96 -21.44
N PRO A 307 -10.02 1.41 -22.54
CA PRO A 307 -11.45 1.38 -22.75
C PRO A 307 -12.14 0.46 -21.74
N VAL A 308 -13.26 0.92 -21.22
CA VAL A 308 -14.14 0.25 -20.27
C VAL A 308 -15.56 0.20 -20.79
N SER A 309 -16.30 -0.80 -20.30
CA SER A 309 -17.76 -0.90 -20.46
C SER A 309 -18.41 -0.97 -19.10
N ALA A 310 -19.55 -0.31 -18.95
CA ALA A 310 -20.29 -0.21 -17.70
C ALA A 310 -21.78 -0.53 -17.88
N TRP A 311 -22.40 -1.12 -16.86
CA TRP A 311 -23.77 -1.61 -16.89
C TRP A 311 -24.53 -1.28 -15.59
N VAL A 312 -25.82 -1.00 -15.74
CA VAL A 312 -26.82 -0.93 -14.68
C VAL A 312 -27.58 -2.25 -14.66
N LYS A 313 -27.52 -2.98 -13.55
CA LYS A 313 -28.17 -4.29 -13.39
C LYS A 313 -28.86 -4.44 -12.04
N LYS A 314 -29.54 -5.58 -11.88
CA LYS A 314 -30.08 -6.05 -10.60
C LYS A 314 -29.46 -7.39 -10.26
N ALA A 315 -29.31 -7.67 -8.97
CA ALA A 315 -28.88 -8.98 -8.45
C ALA A 315 -29.69 -9.28 -7.19
N GLY A 316 -30.66 -10.19 -7.27
CA GLY A 316 -31.60 -10.44 -6.19
C GLY A 316 -32.30 -9.15 -5.73
N ASN A 317 -32.15 -8.80 -4.45
CA ASN A 317 -32.69 -7.59 -3.83
C ASN A 317 -31.76 -6.36 -3.91
N LEU A 318 -30.74 -6.38 -4.77
CA LEU A 318 -29.76 -5.30 -4.95
C LEU A 318 -29.94 -4.58 -6.28
N SER A 319 -29.76 -3.26 -6.25
CA SER A 319 -29.41 -2.46 -7.44
C SER A 319 -27.90 -2.45 -7.55
N VAL A 320 -27.37 -2.67 -8.75
CA VAL A 320 -25.93 -2.86 -8.95
C VAL A 320 -25.47 -2.11 -10.19
N LEU A 321 -24.39 -1.35 -10.06
CA LEU A 321 -23.58 -0.85 -11.16
C LEU A 321 -22.35 -1.75 -11.30
N LYS A 322 -21.93 -1.99 -12.53
CA LYS A 322 -20.77 -2.85 -12.87
C LYS A 322 -19.92 -2.14 -13.92
N VAL A 323 -18.59 -2.19 -13.80
CA VAL A 323 -17.66 -1.68 -14.83
C VAL A 323 -16.43 -2.57 -14.92
N GLY A 324 -15.84 -2.69 -16.10
CA GLY A 324 -14.56 -3.37 -16.31
C GLY A 324 -13.96 -3.01 -17.67
N THR A 325 -12.70 -3.38 -17.88
CA THR A 325 -12.04 -3.18 -19.17
C THR A 325 -12.72 -3.97 -20.28
N VAL A 326 -12.65 -3.48 -21.51
CA VAL A 326 -13.14 -4.21 -22.68
C VAL A 326 -12.25 -5.41 -22.98
N GLU A 327 -10.92 -5.23 -22.92
CA GLU A 327 -9.95 -6.23 -23.34
C GLU A 327 -9.90 -7.46 -22.42
N GLN A 328 -10.15 -7.28 -21.11
CA GLN A 328 -10.06 -8.33 -20.09
C GLN A 328 -8.77 -9.19 -20.23
N PRO A 329 -7.56 -8.58 -20.18
CA PRO A 329 -6.28 -9.27 -20.28
C PRO A 329 -5.94 -10.06 -19.00
N ILE A 330 -6.77 -11.06 -18.66
CA ILE A 330 -6.69 -11.86 -17.43
C ILE A 330 -5.26 -12.38 -17.24
N LEU A 331 -4.62 -11.92 -16.15
CA LEU A 331 -3.28 -12.31 -15.72
C LEU A 331 -2.18 -12.10 -16.79
N LYS A 332 -2.34 -11.18 -17.74
CA LYS A 332 -1.30 -10.91 -18.76
C LYS A 332 -0.22 -9.94 -18.29
N LYS A 333 -0.56 -8.99 -17.42
CA LYS A 333 0.38 -7.99 -16.87
C LYS A 333 0.92 -8.46 -15.51
N ARG A 334 2.17 -8.09 -15.23
CA ARG A 334 2.87 -8.39 -13.98
C ARG A 334 3.90 -7.32 -13.67
N GLY A 335 4.21 -7.14 -12.39
CA GLY A 335 5.21 -6.16 -11.93
C GLY A 335 4.70 -5.20 -10.88
N ASP A 336 5.59 -4.29 -10.53
CA ASP A 336 5.31 -3.22 -9.59
C ASP A 336 4.50 -2.08 -10.21
N ASP A 337 3.91 -1.23 -9.37
CA ASP A 337 3.14 -0.04 -9.75
C ASP A 337 1.95 -0.30 -10.70
N LEU A 338 1.59 -1.58 -10.89
CA LEU A 338 0.42 -1.99 -11.64
C LEU A 338 -0.84 -2.00 -10.78
N ARG A 339 -1.94 -1.50 -11.35
CA ARG A 339 -3.30 -1.78 -10.91
C ARG A 339 -3.89 -2.88 -11.79
N ILE A 340 -4.99 -3.46 -11.34
CA ILE A 340 -5.70 -4.47 -12.10
C ILE A 340 -6.34 -3.87 -13.35
N ASP A 341 -6.33 -4.63 -14.45
CA ASP A 341 -6.98 -4.24 -15.69
C ASP A 341 -7.82 -5.37 -16.32
N TRP A 342 -8.19 -6.36 -15.52
CA TRP A 342 -9.18 -7.38 -15.85
C TRP A 342 -10.20 -7.51 -14.72
N GLY A 343 -11.28 -8.23 -14.96
CA GLY A 343 -12.36 -8.33 -13.99
C GLY A 343 -13.25 -7.10 -13.97
N TYR A 344 -14.01 -6.96 -12.87
CA TYR A 344 -15.07 -5.98 -12.77
C TYR A 344 -15.23 -5.40 -11.36
N LEU A 345 -15.33 -4.07 -11.30
CA LEU A 345 -15.80 -3.34 -10.11
C LEU A 345 -17.33 -3.36 -10.06
N TYR A 346 -17.87 -3.46 -8.85
CA TYR A 346 -19.29 -3.40 -8.55
C TYR A 346 -19.59 -2.33 -7.49
N VAL A 347 -20.63 -1.54 -7.71
CA VAL A 347 -21.27 -0.69 -6.69
C VAL A 347 -22.69 -1.19 -6.46
N ALA A 348 -22.94 -1.77 -5.29
CA ALA A 348 -24.20 -2.44 -4.98
C ALA A 348 -24.90 -1.80 -3.78
N VAL A 349 -26.22 -1.71 -3.85
CA VAL A 349 -27.07 -1.10 -2.81
C VAL A 349 -28.38 -1.87 -2.66
N PRO A 350 -28.87 -2.10 -1.43
CA PRO A 350 -30.18 -2.71 -1.19
C PRO A 350 -31.31 -1.93 -1.86
N GLN A 351 -32.15 -2.60 -2.65
CA GLN A 351 -33.29 -1.98 -3.35
C GLN A 351 -34.27 -1.32 -2.37
N LYS A 352 -34.40 -1.86 -1.15
CA LYS A 352 -35.22 -1.26 -0.08
C LYS A 352 -34.84 0.18 0.28
N PHE A 353 -33.63 0.63 -0.08
CA PHE A 353 -33.22 2.00 0.15
C PHE A 353 -33.71 2.99 -0.91
N GLY A 354 -34.30 2.52 -2.02
CA GLY A 354 -34.84 3.40 -3.06
C GLY A 354 -33.78 4.14 -3.88
N ALA A 355 -32.54 3.66 -3.89
CA ALA A 355 -31.42 4.32 -4.56
C ALA A 355 -31.63 4.48 -6.07
N LYS A 356 -31.12 5.59 -6.62
CA LYS A 356 -31.05 5.85 -8.07
C LYS A 356 -29.62 5.62 -8.54
N GLN A 357 -29.45 4.71 -9.49
CA GLN A 357 -28.15 4.36 -10.04
C GLN A 357 -28.12 4.67 -11.54
N PHE A 358 -27.05 5.33 -11.99
CA PHE A 358 -26.87 5.80 -13.35
C PHE A 358 -25.39 5.86 -13.72
N LEU A 359 -25.13 5.96 -15.02
CA LEU A 359 -23.81 5.98 -15.62
C LEU A 359 -23.59 7.32 -16.31
N GLY A 360 -22.38 7.87 -16.20
CA GLY A 360 -22.02 9.11 -16.88
C GLY A 360 -20.64 9.61 -16.48
N GLN A 361 -20.16 10.64 -17.16
CA GLN A 361 -18.94 11.35 -16.77
C GLN A 361 -19.11 12.01 -15.40
N GLN A 362 -18.04 12.16 -14.61
CA GLN A 362 -18.12 12.75 -13.25
C GLN A 362 -18.92 14.06 -13.20
N ASN A 363 -18.58 15.05 -14.02
CA ASN A 363 -19.28 16.33 -14.07
C ASN A 363 -20.75 16.19 -14.51
N ALA A 364 -21.04 15.29 -15.46
CA ALA A 364 -22.42 15.04 -15.89
C ALA A 364 -23.25 14.39 -14.77
N ASN A 365 -22.64 13.50 -13.98
CA ASN A 365 -23.27 12.87 -12.83
C ASN A 365 -23.52 13.86 -11.68
N LEU A 366 -22.58 14.76 -11.43
CA LEU A 366 -22.77 15.86 -10.46
C LEU A 366 -23.90 16.79 -10.91
N SER A 367 -23.94 17.18 -12.19
CA SER A 367 -25.07 17.94 -12.76
C SER A 367 -26.40 17.20 -12.60
N ALA A 368 -26.42 15.89 -12.85
CA ALA A 368 -27.60 15.05 -12.68
C ALA A 368 -28.09 15.04 -11.23
N PHE A 369 -27.17 14.96 -10.25
CA PHE A 369 -27.50 15.00 -8.83
C PHE A 369 -28.03 16.37 -8.39
N VAL A 370 -27.35 17.46 -8.77
CA VAL A 370 -27.78 18.82 -8.44
C VAL A 370 -29.16 19.13 -9.00
N ASN A 371 -29.41 18.74 -10.25
CA ASN A 371 -30.69 18.99 -10.92
C ASN A 371 -31.77 17.94 -10.62
N SER A 372 -31.42 16.85 -9.92
CA SER A 372 -32.32 15.69 -9.69
C SER A 372 -32.88 15.06 -10.98
N VAL A 373 -32.11 15.12 -12.07
CA VAL A 373 -32.46 14.53 -13.38
C VAL A 373 -31.41 13.48 -13.74
N TYR A 374 -31.78 12.21 -13.63
CA TYR A 374 -30.85 11.09 -13.77
C TYR A 374 -30.93 10.45 -15.16
N PRO A 375 -29.78 10.15 -15.81
CA PRO A 375 -29.76 9.41 -17.07
C PRO A 375 -30.44 8.04 -16.93
N ALA A 376 -31.21 7.65 -17.96
CA ALA A 376 -31.89 6.34 -18.01
C ALA A 376 -31.03 5.24 -18.66
N GLN A 377 -29.84 5.58 -19.15
CA GLN A 377 -28.95 4.68 -19.88
C GLN A 377 -28.59 3.46 -19.04
N LYS A 378 -28.76 2.27 -19.62
CA LYS A 378 -28.51 0.99 -18.94
C LYS A 378 -27.09 0.47 -19.13
N GLU A 379 -26.41 0.91 -20.18
CA GLU A 379 -25.02 0.55 -20.43
C GLU A 379 -24.29 1.63 -21.23
N VAL A 380 -22.99 1.75 -21.02
CA VAL A 380 -22.06 2.53 -21.84
C VAL A 380 -20.93 1.60 -22.21
N LEU A 381 -20.65 1.47 -23.51
CA LEU A 381 -19.65 0.55 -24.03
C LEU A 381 -18.44 1.32 -24.58
N GLU A 382 -17.26 0.73 -24.44
CA GLU A 382 -16.01 1.17 -25.08
C GLU A 382 -15.65 2.64 -24.85
N THR A 383 -15.99 3.18 -23.68
CA THR A 383 -15.60 4.54 -23.27
C THR A 383 -14.28 4.52 -22.51
N ARG A 384 -13.53 5.63 -22.50
CA ARG A 384 -12.26 5.69 -21.74
C ARG A 384 -12.47 5.95 -20.25
N THR A 385 -13.47 6.77 -19.92
CA THR A 385 -13.75 7.17 -18.55
C THR A 385 -15.24 7.13 -18.30
N ILE A 386 -15.66 6.64 -17.15
CA ILE A 386 -17.05 6.74 -16.70
C ILE A 386 -17.12 6.61 -15.18
N ASP A 387 -18.07 7.32 -14.56
CA ASP A 387 -18.35 7.23 -13.14
C ASP A 387 -19.68 6.50 -12.91
N LEU A 388 -19.67 5.62 -11.92
CA LEU A 388 -20.80 4.84 -11.44
C LEU A 388 -21.51 5.68 -10.36
N GLY A 389 -22.55 6.41 -10.77
CA GLY A 389 -23.29 7.34 -9.91
C GLY A 389 -24.41 6.64 -9.14
N THR A 390 -24.42 6.78 -7.81
CA THR A 390 -25.47 6.27 -6.92
C THR A 390 -25.97 7.39 -6.02
N VAL A 391 -27.28 7.69 -6.07
CA VAL A 391 -27.97 8.57 -5.13
C VAL A 391 -28.79 7.72 -4.16
N LEU A 392 -28.52 7.89 -2.88
CA LEU A 392 -29.15 7.19 -1.77
C LEU A 392 -30.05 8.17 -1.01
N PRO A 393 -31.38 8.08 -1.19
CA PRO A 393 -32.28 9.02 -0.52
C PRO A 393 -32.38 8.66 0.95
N PHE A 394 -32.16 9.60 1.86
CA PHE A 394 -32.44 9.44 3.30
C PHE A 394 -33.84 9.92 3.66
N GLY A 395 -34.42 10.80 2.84
CA GLY A 395 -35.71 11.42 3.12
C GLY A 395 -35.59 12.40 4.30
N LEU A 396 -36.65 12.49 5.09
CA LEU A 396 -36.72 13.43 6.20
C LEU A 396 -35.94 12.93 7.43
N VAL A 397 -34.77 13.50 7.69
CA VAL A 397 -33.89 13.19 8.82
C VAL A 397 -34.14 14.18 9.97
N LYS A 398 -34.18 13.66 11.21
CA LYS A 398 -34.37 14.44 12.46
C LYS A 398 -33.20 14.17 13.42
N ALA A 399 -33.38 14.42 14.71
CA ALA A 399 -32.35 14.20 15.74
C ALA A 399 -31.89 12.74 15.90
N THR A 400 -32.77 11.76 15.61
CA THR A 400 -32.40 10.33 15.62
C THR A 400 -31.65 10.00 14.33
N ALA A 401 -30.45 9.44 14.48
CA ALA A 401 -29.62 9.09 13.35
C ALA A 401 -30.26 7.99 12.49
N VAL A 402 -30.23 8.20 11.17
CA VAL A 402 -30.64 7.21 10.17
C VAL A 402 -29.38 6.64 9.55
N GLU A 403 -29.31 5.31 9.43
CA GLU A 403 -28.16 4.62 8.83
C GLU A 403 -28.55 3.92 7.51
N LYS A 404 -27.72 4.08 6.48
CA LYS A 404 -27.76 3.30 5.23
C LYS A 404 -26.33 2.99 4.76
N PHE A 405 -26.18 2.03 3.85
CA PHE A 405 -24.87 1.62 3.34
C PHE A 405 -24.89 1.33 1.84
N MET A 406 -23.70 1.38 1.25
CA MET A 406 -23.37 0.89 -0.08
C MET A 406 -22.24 -0.14 0.03
N MET A 407 -22.15 -1.05 -0.94
CA MET A 407 -21.06 -2.01 -1.05
C MET A 407 -20.25 -1.72 -2.29
N LEU A 408 -18.91 -1.73 -2.16
CA LEU A 408 -17.99 -1.80 -3.28
C LEU A 408 -17.38 -3.20 -3.28
N GLY A 409 -17.36 -3.85 -4.44
CA GLY A 409 -16.71 -5.15 -4.58
C GLY A 409 -16.00 -5.31 -5.91
N TYR A 410 -15.03 -6.22 -5.95
CA TYR A 410 -14.24 -6.48 -7.14
C TYR A 410 -14.23 -7.97 -7.50
N ASP A 411 -14.65 -8.32 -8.70
CA ASP A 411 -14.52 -9.69 -9.25
C ASP A 411 -13.32 -9.74 -10.19
N ASP A 412 -12.23 -10.33 -9.74
CA ASP A 412 -11.01 -10.51 -10.54
C ASP A 412 -11.10 -11.68 -11.52
N ILE A 413 -12.18 -12.48 -11.55
CA ILE A 413 -12.38 -13.66 -12.41
C ILE A 413 -11.39 -14.80 -12.10
N LYS A 414 -10.09 -14.53 -12.20
CA LYS A 414 -8.93 -15.33 -11.82
C LYS A 414 -7.99 -14.45 -11.00
N SER A 415 -7.50 -14.98 -9.89
CA SER A 415 -6.77 -14.19 -8.90
C SER A 415 -5.27 -14.18 -9.14
N VAL A 416 -4.68 -15.35 -9.44
CA VAL A 416 -3.24 -15.52 -9.68
C VAL A 416 -2.99 -16.69 -10.63
N GLU A 417 -1.83 -16.71 -11.27
CA GLU A 417 -1.31 -17.89 -11.97
C GLU A 417 -0.26 -18.56 -11.08
N TYR A 418 -0.45 -19.84 -10.75
CA TYR A 418 0.46 -20.61 -9.90
C TYR A 418 0.98 -21.81 -10.69
N PHE A 419 2.27 -21.78 -11.01
CA PHE A 419 2.95 -22.76 -11.87
C PHE A 419 2.13 -23.10 -13.13
N LYS A 420 1.79 -22.05 -13.90
CA LYS A 420 0.99 -22.09 -15.13
C LYS A 420 -0.47 -22.51 -14.97
N THR A 421 -0.96 -22.64 -13.73
CA THR A 421 -2.37 -22.90 -13.43
C THR A 421 -3.05 -21.62 -12.95
N GLN A 422 -4.08 -21.17 -13.67
CA GLN A 422 -4.85 -19.99 -13.25
C GLN A 422 -5.85 -20.33 -12.15
N LEU A 423 -5.57 -19.84 -10.94
CA LEU A 423 -6.36 -20.10 -9.75
C LEU A 423 -7.55 -19.15 -9.65
N SER A 424 -8.70 -19.71 -9.26
CA SER A 424 -9.92 -18.95 -9.02
C SER A 424 -9.91 -18.33 -7.62
N PRO A 425 -10.63 -17.22 -7.40
CA PRO A 425 -10.80 -16.67 -6.06
C PRO A 425 -11.48 -17.68 -5.12
N VAL A 426 -11.18 -17.61 -3.81
CA VAL A 426 -11.67 -18.53 -2.76
C VAL A 426 -13.18 -18.73 -2.76
N TRP A 427 -13.94 -17.66 -3.07
CA TRP A 427 -15.40 -17.70 -3.09
C TRP A 427 -15.97 -18.48 -4.28
N ARG A 428 -15.19 -18.71 -5.34
CA ARG A 428 -15.56 -19.41 -6.58
C ARG A 428 -14.95 -20.81 -6.61
N LYS A 429 -15.45 -21.68 -5.74
CA LYS A 429 -15.05 -23.10 -5.65
C LYS A 429 -15.53 -23.91 -6.85
N THR A 430 -16.72 -23.62 -7.36
CA THR A 430 -17.28 -24.22 -8.58
C THR A 430 -17.46 -23.14 -9.65
N GLY A 431 -17.36 -23.52 -10.93
CA GLY A 431 -17.56 -22.58 -12.04
C GLY A 431 -18.97 -21.97 -12.13
N SER A 432 -19.94 -22.49 -11.36
CA SER A 432 -21.32 -22.01 -11.31
C SER A 432 -21.56 -20.85 -10.34
N GLN A 433 -20.67 -20.60 -9.38
CA GLN A 433 -20.83 -19.51 -8.40
C GLN A 433 -20.60 -18.15 -9.05
N LYS A 434 -21.52 -17.21 -8.82
CA LYS A 434 -21.45 -15.86 -9.39
C LYS A 434 -21.06 -14.84 -8.32
N PHE A 435 -20.40 -13.77 -8.73
CA PHE A 435 -20.06 -12.69 -7.80
C PHE A 435 -21.30 -12.01 -7.20
N ASP A 436 -22.40 -11.98 -7.97
CA ASP A 436 -23.71 -11.52 -7.50
C ASP A 436 -24.17 -12.24 -6.21
N ASP A 437 -23.88 -13.53 -6.07
CA ASP A 437 -24.22 -14.31 -4.88
C ASP A 437 -23.43 -13.81 -3.65
N GLN A 438 -22.18 -13.39 -3.86
CA GLN A 438 -21.36 -12.79 -2.80
C GLN A 438 -21.87 -11.41 -2.39
N LEU A 439 -22.34 -10.59 -3.33
CA LEU A 439 -22.97 -9.30 -3.05
C LEU A 439 -24.26 -9.47 -2.23
N ILE A 440 -25.14 -10.39 -2.63
CA ILE A 440 -26.38 -10.69 -1.91
C ILE A 440 -26.07 -11.16 -0.49
N LYS A 441 -25.12 -12.09 -0.35
CA LYS A 441 -24.69 -12.59 0.96
C LYS A 441 -24.11 -11.48 1.84
N ALA A 442 -23.19 -10.68 1.30
CA ALA A 442 -22.59 -9.55 2.02
C ALA A 442 -23.66 -8.54 2.50
N SER A 443 -24.63 -8.20 1.64
CA SER A 443 -25.73 -7.31 2.04
C SER A 443 -26.58 -7.88 3.17
N SER A 444 -26.83 -9.20 3.18
CA SER A 444 -27.63 -9.83 4.24
C SER A 444 -26.88 -9.91 5.57
N GLU A 445 -25.55 -9.99 5.52
CA GLU A 445 -24.67 -10.13 6.69
C GLU A 445 -24.18 -8.79 7.25
N PHE A 446 -24.44 -7.66 6.57
CA PHE A 446 -23.89 -6.34 6.91
C PHE A 446 -23.98 -6.00 8.41
N ALA A 447 -25.18 -6.10 9.01
CA ALA A 447 -25.38 -5.73 10.41
C ALA A 447 -24.53 -6.60 11.37
N ALA A 448 -24.47 -7.90 11.12
CA ALA A 448 -23.67 -8.82 11.92
C ALA A 448 -22.16 -8.58 11.73
N LEU A 449 -21.72 -8.31 10.50
CA LEU A 449 -20.32 -8.04 10.20
C LEU A 449 -19.85 -6.70 10.78
N LYS A 450 -20.70 -5.66 10.76
CA LYS A 450 -20.42 -4.38 11.41
C LYS A 450 -20.14 -4.58 12.91
N GLY A 451 -20.97 -5.37 13.59
CA GLY A 451 -20.77 -5.74 15.00
C GLY A 451 -19.45 -6.47 15.23
N LYS A 452 -19.18 -7.53 14.45
CA LYS A 452 -17.92 -8.31 14.56
C LYS A 452 -16.67 -7.46 14.30
N CYS A 453 -16.74 -6.53 13.36
CA CYS A 453 -15.64 -5.60 13.08
C CYS A 453 -15.39 -4.68 14.28
N ALA A 454 -16.45 -4.10 14.86
CA ALA A 454 -16.33 -3.24 16.03
C ALA A 454 -15.76 -3.99 17.25
N ASP A 455 -16.21 -5.23 17.49
CA ASP A 455 -15.69 -6.07 18.57
C ASP A 455 -14.21 -6.43 18.37
N PHE A 456 -13.82 -6.76 17.14
CA PHE A 456 -12.44 -7.06 16.81
C PHE A 456 -11.54 -5.83 16.94
N ASP A 457 -11.98 -4.68 16.43
CA ASP A 457 -11.24 -3.41 16.53
C ASP A 457 -10.98 -3.05 18.01
N ALA A 458 -12.02 -3.12 18.85
CA ALA A 458 -11.89 -2.86 20.28
C ALA A 458 -10.94 -3.83 20.98
N LYS A 459 -11.00 -5.11 20.62
CA LYS A 459 -10.11 -6.14 21.17
C LYS A 459 -8.65 -5.93 20.75
N LEU A 460 -8.38 -5.67 19.47
CA LEU A 460 -7.02 -5.45 18.98
C LEU A 460 -6.40 -4.24 19.68
N TYR A 461 -7.13 -3.13 19.77
CA TYR A 461 -6.64 -1.93 20.47
C TYR A 461 -6.31 -2.24 21.93
N ALA A 462 -7.22 -2.90 22.68
CA ALA A 462 -7.00 -3.23 24.08
C ALA A 462 -5.81 -4.17 24.30
N ASP A 463 -5.67 -5.21 23.45
CA ASP A 463 -4.56 -6.14 23.52
C ASP A 463 -3.22 -5.43 23.20
N ALA A 464 -3.21 -4.52 22.23
CA ALA A 464 -2.01 -3.76 21.86
C ALA A 464 -1.63 -2.71 22.93
N VAL A 465 -2.59 -2.01 23.52
CA VAL A 465 -2.34 -1.07 24.65
C VAL A 465 -1.70 -1.83 25.81
N LYS A 466 -2.23 -3.01 26.13
CA LYS A 466 -1.66 -3.86 27.18
C LYS A 466 -0.22 -4.28 26.87
N ALA A 467 0.08 -4.55 25.60
CA ALA A 467 1.38 -5.04 25.18
C ALA A 467 2.45 -3.94 25.06
N GLY A 468 2.08 -2.73 24.63
CA GLY A 468 3.07 -1.72 24.26
C GLY A 468 2.64 -0.26 24.44
N GLY A 469 1.49 0.02 25.06
CA GLY A 469 0.98 1.38 25.25
C GLY A 469 0.11 1.91 24.09
N GLU A 470 -0.43 3.12 24.24
CA GLU A 470 -1.40 3.70 23.30
C GLU A 470 -0.81 4.01 21.93
N GLU A 471 0.41 4.59 21.88
CA GLU A 471 1.09 4.89 20.61
C GLU A 471 1.35 3.62 19.80
N TYR A 472 1.79 2.56 20.46
CA TYR A 472 1.96 1.25 19.85
C TYR A 472 0.63 0.67 19.32
N ALA A 473 -0.44 0.77 20.11
CA ALA A 473 -1.77 0.32 19.68
C ALA A 473 -2.26 1.03 18.42
N LYS A 474 -2.03 2.35 18.32
CA LYS A 474 -2.36 3.14 17.12
C LYS A 474 -1.56 2.70 15.90
N LEU A 475 -0.27 2.39 16.06
CA LEU A 475 0.55 1.84 14.99
C LEU A 475 0.05 0.46 14.53
N CYS A 476 -0.36 -0.42 15.46
CA CYS A 476 -0.98 -1.70 15.12
C CYS A 476 -2.32 -1.55 14.36
N GLU A 477 -3.17 -0.60 14.74
CA GLU A 477 -4.41 -0.30 14.00
C GLU A 477 -4.13 0.15 12.56
N LEU A 478 -3.11 0.98 12.34
CA LEU A 478 -2.68 1.42 11.01
C LEU A 478 -2.13 0.26 10.16
N ALA A 479 -1.30 -0.60 10.76
CA ALA A 479 -0.63 -1.69 10.07
C ALA A 479 -1.57 -2.83 9.66
N TYR A 480 -2.63 -3.10 10.44
CA TYR A 480 -3.44 -4.31 10.34
C TYR A 480 -3.99 -4.58 8.93
N ARG A 481 -4.76 -3.63 8.38
CA ARG A 481 -5.37 -3.76 7.04
C ARG A 481 -4.32 -3.70 5.93
N GLN A 482 -3.31 -2.85 6.09
CA GLN A 482 -2.25 -2.70 5.10
C GLN A 482 -1.52 -4.02 4.87
N SER A 483 -1.13 -4.71 5.96
CA SER A 483 -0.41 -5.99 5.85
C SER A 483 -1.22 -7.03 5.08
N ILE A 484 -2.50 -7.18 5.43
CA ILE A 484 -3.41 -8.14 4.79
C ILE A 484 -3.64 -7.79 3.33
N ALA A 485 -3.89 -6.51 3.03
CA ALA A 485 -4.17 -6.04 1.69
C ALA A 485 -2.98 -6.15 0.73
N ALA A 486 -1.76 -6.40 1.21
CA ALA A 486 -0.62 -6.71 0.35
C ALA A 486 -0.62 -8.16 -0.17
N HIS A 487 -1.67 -8.95 0.07
CA HIS A 487 -1.72 -10.37 -0.30
C HIS A 487 -2.98 -10.76 -1.06
N LYS A 488 -2.95 -11.96 -1.64
CA LYS A 488 -4.10 -12.65 -2.22
C LYS A 488 -4.25 -14.05 -1.65
N ILE A 489 -5.45 -14.38 -1.15
CA ILE A 489 -5.78 -15.73 -0.67
C ILE A 489 -6.39 -16.53 -1.83
N VAL A 490 -5.82 -17.70 -2.12
CA VAL A 490 -6.36 -18.70 -3.06
C VAL A 490 -6.12 -20.11 -2.53
N TYR A 491 -6.68 -21.12 -3.21
CA TYR A 491 -6.36 -22.52 -2.95
C TYR A 491 -5.47 -23.05 -4.07
N ALA A 492 -4.39 -23.74 -3.70
CA ALA A 492 -3.58 -24.52 -4.63
C ALA A 492 -4.44 -25.65 -5.26
N PRO A 493 -4.02 -26.21 -6.41
CA PRO A 493 -4.75 -27.32 -7.04
C PRO A 493 -4.97 -28.55 -6.14
N TYR A 494 -4.09 -28.75 -5.16
CA TYR A 494 -4.13 -29.82 -4.17
C TYR A 494 -4.84 -29.43 -2.85
N GLY A 495 -5.45 -28.25 -2.78
CA GLY A 495 -6.33 -27.83 -1.68
C GLY A 495 -5.66 -27.05 -0.55
N ASP A 496 -4.32 -26.96 -0.51
CA ASP A 496 -3.62 -26.11 0.44
C ASP A 496 -3.96 -24.63 0.23
N ILE A 497 -4.02 -23.87 1.32
CA ILE A 497 -4.15 -22.41 1.24
C ILE A 497 -2.84 -21.84 0.68
N LEU A 498 -2.97 -20.88 -0.23
CA LEU A 498 -1.90 -19.99 -0.64
C LEU A 498 -2.30 -18.58 -0.23
N PHE A 499 -1.38 -17.87 0.43
CA PHE A 499 -1.56 -16.49 0.82
C PHE A 499 -0.39 -15.67 0.28
N LEU A 500 -0.49 -15.35 -1.01
CA LEU A 500 0.62 -14.87 -1.80
C LEU A 500 0.72 -13.35 -1.70
N SER A 501 1.84 -12.85 -1.19
CA SER A 501 2.12 -11.40 -1.17
C SER A 501 2.37 -10.86 -2.57
N LYS A 502 1.99 -9.60 -2.81
CA LYS A 502 2.67 -8.73 -3.76
C LYS A 502 3.65 -7.89 -2.96
N GLU A 503 4.91 -7.89 -3.37
CA GLU A 503 5.89 -6.97 -2.85
C GLU A 503 5.62 -5.55 -3.38
N ASN A 504 4.65 -4.88 -2.75
CA ASN A 504 4.16 -3.57 -3.17
C ASN A 504 5.27 -2.51 -3.14
N PHE A 505 5.43 -1.76 -4.23
CA PHE A 505 6.35 -0.63 -4.31
C PHE A 505 7.82 -0.99 -4.05
N SER A 506 8.20 -2.23 -4.35
CA SER A 506 9.54 -2.80 -4.24
C SER A 506 9.68 -3.95 -5.25
N ASN A 507 9.59 -3.66 -6.56
CA ASN A 507 9.75 -4.58 -7.70
C ASN A 507 8.55 -5.51 -8.06
N GLY A 508 7.59 -5.72 -7.15
CA GLY A 508 6.37 -6.46 -7.45
C GLY A 508 6.55 -7.99 -7.51
N SER A 509 7.57 -8.54 -6.88
CA SER A 509 7.72 -9.99 -6.67
C SER A 509 6.49 -10.60 -5.97
N ILE A 510 6.20 -11.86 -6.28
CA ILE A 510 5.09 -12.60 -5.64
C ILE A 510 5.64 -13.62 -4.65
N ASN A 511 5.06 -13.60 -3.43
CA ASN A 511 5.40 -14.52 -2.35
C ASN A 511 6.87 -14.44 -1.93
N THR A 512 7.42 -13.22 -1.84
CA THR A 512 8.79 -12.97 -1.39
C THR A 512 8.97 -13.43 0.05
N VAL A 513 10.00 -14.24 0.33
CA VAL A 513 10.21 -14.89 1.63
C VAL A 513 10.73 -13.90 2.68
N ASP A 514 11.66 -13.04 2.31
CA ASP A 514 12.18 -11.98 3.16
C ASP A 514 11.16 -10.85 3.43
N VAL A 515 10.09 -10.74 2.64
CA VAL A 515 8.89 -9.94 2.94
C VAL A 515 7.92 -10.69 3.86
N THR A 516 7.82 -12.02 3.69
CA THR A 516 6.99 -12.88 4.53
C THR A 516 7.48 -12.88 5.97
N TYR A 517 8.80 -12.93 6.17
CA TYR A 517 9.47 -12.95 7.48
C TYR A 517 9.05 -11.80 8.42
N PRO A 518 9.19 -10.51 8.05
CA PRO A 518 8.71 -9.40 8.87
C PRO A 518 7.19 -9.41 9.02
N SER A 519 6.41 -9.86 8.03
CA SER A 519 4.95 -9.84 8.12
C SER A 519 4.36 -10.89 9.07
N ALA A 520 5.11 -11.97 9.34
CA ALA A 520 4.67 -13.15 10.07
C ALA A 520 4.03 -12.90 11.46
N PRO A 521 4.49 -11.94 12.28
CA PRO A 521 3.97 -11.78 13.64
C PRO A 521 2.47 -11.54 13.70
N GLN A 522 1.91 -10.72 12.81
CA GLN A 522 0.46 -10.48 12.75
C GLN A 522 -0.32 -11.79 12.58
N TYR A 523 0.15 -12.67 11.70
CA TYR A 523 -0.54 -13.92 11.39
C TYR A 523 -0.35 -14.96 12.50
N LEU A 524 0.78 -14.98 13.19
CA LEU A 524 0.97 -15.82 14.38
C LEU A 524 0.10 -15.36 15.56
N VAL A 525 -0.14 -14.05 15.69
CA VAL A 525 -1.06 -13.51 16.70
C VAL A 525 -2.50 -13.95 16.45
N TYR A 526 -2.96 -14.02 15.21
CA TYR A 526 -4.37 -14.29 14.92
C TYR A 526 -4.64 -15.66 14.32
N ASN A 527 -3.98 -16.03 13.22
CA ASN A 527 -4.26 -17.24 12.48
C ASN A 527 -3.00 -17.84 11.79
N PRO A 528 -2.31 -18.82 12.40
CA PRO A 528 -1.13 -19.48 11.83
C PRO A 528 -1.37 -20.17 10.47
N GLU A 529 -2.62 -20.51 10.12
CA GLU A 529 -2.95 -21.05 8.79
C GLU A 529 -2.58 -20.09 7.66
N LEU A 530 -2.68 -18.77 7.89
CA LEU A 530 -2.30 -17.79 6.89
C LEU A 530 -0.78 -17.72 6.72
N LEU A 531 0.00 -17.86 7.80
CA LEU A 531 1.46 -17.94 7.68
C LEU A 531 1.87 -19.21 6.95
N LYS A 532 1.25 -20.37 7.24
CA LYS A 532 1.43 -21.58 6.42
C LYS A 532 1.12 -21.31 4.95
N GLY A 533 0.04 -20.57 4.67
CA GLY A 533 -0.31 -20.13 3.32
C GLY A 533 0.76 -19.32 2.60
N MET A 534 1.57 -18.53 3.32
CA MET A 534 2.70 -17.78 2.77
C MET A 534 3.92 -18.68 2.49
N LEU A 535 4.11 -19.74 3.28
CA LEU A 535 5.25 -20.66 3.13
C LEU A 535 5.00 -21.79 2.12
N ASN A 536 3.74 -22.23 1.98
CA ASN A 536 3.35 -23.41 1.19
C ASN A 536 3.86 -23.36 -0.26
N GLY A 537 3.82 -22.19 -0.90
CA GLY A 537 4.27 -22.05 -2.29
C GLY A 537 5.78 -22.27 -2.45
N ILE A 538 6.58 -21.78 -1.50
CA ILE A 538 8.04 -21.90 -1.49
C ILE A 538 8.49 -23.32 -1.16
N PHE A 539 7.82 -23.96 -0.19
CA PHE A 539 8.00 -25.38 0.08
C PHE A 539 7.70 -26.22 -1.16
N TYR A 540 6.53 -26.04 -1.77
CA TYR A 540 6.18 -26.77 -2.99
C TYR A 540 7.20 -26.52 -4.11
N TYR A 541 7.69 -25.30 -4.30
CA TYR A 541 8.66 -24.99 -5.36
C TYR A 541 9.93 -25.83 -5.25
N SER A 542 10.40 -26.04 -4.02
CA SER A 542 11.58 -26.87 -3.72
C SER A 542 11.28 -28.37 -3.74
N GLU A 543 10.19 -28.79 -3.07
CA GLU A 543 9.80 -30.21 -2.95
C GLU A 543 9.40 -30.82 -4.29
N SER A 544 8.87 -30.02 -5.21
CA SER A 544 8.55 -30.48 -6.57
C SER A 544 9.78 -30.60 -7.48
N GLY A 545 10.98 -30.26 -7.00
CA GLY A 545 12.23 -30.28 -7.76
C GLY A 545 12.35 -29.19 -8.82
N LYS A 546 11.42 -28.22 -8.84
CA LYS A 546 11.45 -27.06 -9.74
C LYS A 546 12.47 -26.03 -9.30
N TRP A 547 12.71 -25.92 -8.00
CA TRP A 547 13.86 -25.24 -7.41
C TRP A 547 14.86 -26.26 -6.91
N LYS A 548 16.10 -26.19 -7.40
CA LYS A 548 17.13 -27.23 -7.18
C LYS A 548 18.28 -26.77 -6.28
N LYS A 549 18.27 -25.52 -5.81
CA LYS A 549 19.33 -24.97 -4.97
C LYS A 549 19.17 -25.47 -3.53
N PRO A 550 20.25 -25.58 -2.73
CA PRO A 550 20.21 -26.15 -1.38
C PRO A 550 19.68 -25.18 -0.30
N PHE A 551 18.95 -24.14 -0.70
CA PHE A 551 18.36 -23.10 0.15
C PHE A 551 17.00 -22.71 -0.44
N ALA A 552 16.16 -22.00 0.31
CA ALA A 552 14.86 -21.57 -0.17
C ALA A 552 14.98 -20.53 -1.30
N ALA A 553 14.03 -20.52 -2.23
CA ALA A 553 13.93 -19.46 -3.25
C ALA A 553 13.51 -18.14 -2.61
N HIS A 554 13.92 -17.01 -3.22
CA HIS A 554 13.54 -15.67 -2.78
C HIS A 554 12.04 -15.42 -2.98
N ASP A 555 11.53 -15.72 -4.16
CA ASP A 555 10.15 -15.48 -4.57
C ASP A 555 9.62 -16.61 -5.47
N LEU A 556 8.36 -16.50 -5.87
CA LEU A 556 7.73 -17.40 -6.84
C LEU A 556 7.55 -16.75 -8.22
N GLY A 557 8.07 -15.56 -8.45
CA GLY A 557 8.02 -14.84 -9.72
C GLY A 557 7.61 -13.39 -9.54
N THR A 558 6.90 -12.84 -10.51
CA THR A 558 6.41 -11.45 -10.48
C THR A 558 4.89 -11.42 -10.40
N TYR A 559 4.32 -10.74 -9.41
CA TYR A 559 2.87 -10.70 -9.16
C TYR A 559 2.07 -10.22 -10.38
N PRO A 560 1.00 -10.90 -10.79
CA PRO A 560 0.31 -12.03 -10.13
C PRO A 560 0.74 -13.43 -10.63
N LEU A 561 1.92 -13.56 -11.23
CA LEU A 561 2.43 -14.79 -11.85
C LEU A 561 3.46 -15.50 -10.95
N ALA A 562 3.01 -16.47 -10.17
CA ALA A 562 3.85 -17.35 -9.35
C ALA A 562 4.36 -18.55 -10.18
N ASN A 563 5.32 -18.31 -11.08
CA ASN A 563 5.84 -19.27 -12.05
C ASN A 563 7.30 -19.71 -11.85
N GLY A 564 7.93 -19.35 -10.74
CA GLY A 564 9.34 -19.56 -10.42
C GLY A 564 10.08 -18.24 -10.25
N GLN A 565 11.19 -18.28 -9.51
CA GLN A 565 11.93 -17.09 -9.08
C GLN A 565 12.29 -16.18 -10.26
N THR A 566 12.02 -14.89 -10.12
CA THR A 566 12.43 -13.87 -11.10
C THR A 566 13.45 -12.87 -10.58
N TYR A 567 13.66 -12.81 -9.27
CA TYR A 567 14.72 -12.01 -8.69
C TYR A 567 16.09 -12.56 -9.11
N GLY A 568 16.93 -11.68 -9.65
CA GLY A 568 18.16 -12.04 -10.38
C GLY A 568 19.33 -12.47 -9.50
N GLU A 569 19.23 -12.28 -8.19
CA GLU A 569 20.26 -12.61 -7.19
C GLU A 569 19.69 -13.62 -6.18
N ASP A 570 20.55 -14.43 -5.56
CA ASP A 570 20.14 -15.32 -4.47
C ASP A 570 20.41 -14.68 -3.11
N MET A 571 19.57 -14.99 -2.12
CA MET A 571 19.78 -14.64 -0.71
C MET A 571 19.82 -15.91 0.17
N PRO A 572 20.82 -16.79 0.00
CA PRO A 572 20.71 -18.17 0.44
C PRO A 572 20.66 -18.36 1.95
N VAL A 573 21.43 -17.59 2.74
CA VAL A 573 21.38 -17.65 4.21
C VAL A 573 20.09 -17.01 4.74
N GLU A 574 19.70 -15.89 4.12
CA GLU A 574 18.49 -15.14 4.47
C GLU A 574 17.24 -16.02 4.34
N GLU A 575 17.02 -16.61 3.16
CA GLU A 575 15.77 -17.31 2.87
C GLU A 575 15.69 -18.69 3.52
N ALA A 576 16.81 -19.43 3.59
CA ALA A 576 16.84 -20.66 4.36
C ALA A 576 16.56 -20.39 5.85
N GLY A 577 17.14 -19.32 6.40
CA GLY A 577 16.91 -18.89 7.78
C GLY A 577 15.46 -18.50 8.04
N ASN A 578 14.89 -17.67 7.17
CA ASN A 578 13.50 -17.23 7.21
C ASN A 578 12.54 -18.42 7.27
N MET A 579 12.62 -19.34 6.31
CA MET A 579 11.70 -20.48 6.22
C MET A 579 11.76 -21.40 7.45
N ILE A 580 12.97 -21.69 7.95
CA ILE A 580 13.14 -22.55 9.13
C ILE A 580 12.62 -21.87 10.39
N ILE A 581 12.96 -20.59 10.62
CA ILE A 581 12.50 -19.84 11.80
C ILE A 581 10.98 -19.74 11.81
N LEU A 582 10.36 -19.40 10.67
CA LEU A 582 8.90 -19.27 10.58
C LEU A 582 8.19 -20.62 10.76
N THR A 583 8.80 -21.73 10.31
CA THR A 583 8.25 -23.07 10.57
C THR A 583 8.34 -23.47 12.05
N ALA A 584 9.42 -23.09 12.73
CA ALA A 584 9.53 -23.23 14.18
C ALA A 584 8.49 -22.35 14.92
N ALA A 585 8.26 -21.12 14.44
CA ALA A 585 7.25 -20.23 14.97
C ALA A 585 5.81 -20.77 14.79
N ILE A 586 5.50 -21.37 13.64
CA ILE A 586 4.23 -22.10 13.41
C ILE A 586 4.11 -23.26 14.39
N THR A 587 5.16 -24.08 14.53
CA THR A 587 5.18 -25.22 15.47
C THR A 587 4.86 -24.77 16.90
N LYS A 588 5.44 -23.64 17.34
CA LYS A 588 5.13 -23.04 18.63
C LYS A 588 3.69 -22.54 18.72
N ALA A 589 3.19 -21.84 17.70
CA ALA A 589 1.83 -21.29 17.69
C ALA A 589 0.76 -22.38 17.73
N GLU A 590 0.98 -23.49 17.04
CA GLU A 590 0.05 -24.62 16.96
C GLU A 590 0.24 -25.66 18.07
N GLY A 591 1.34 -25.57 18.83
CA GLY A 591 1.69 -26.53 19.87
C GLY A 591 1.97 -27.95 19.36
N ASN A 592 2.28 -28.12 18.07
CA ASN A 592 2.55 -29.43 17.46
C ASN A 592 3.44 -29.30 16.22
N THR A 593 4.06 -30.42 15.81
CA THR A 593 5.07 -30.47 14.74
C THR A 593 4.54 -30.92 13.39
N LYS A 594 3.22 -31.04 13.19
CA LYS A 594 2.64 -31.64 11.97
C LYS A 594 3.06 -30.90 10.70
N TYR A 595 3.06 -29.57 10.72
CA TYR A 595 3.47 -28.77 9.58
C TYR A 595 4.96 -28.94 9.27
N ALA A 596 5.81 -28.87 10.30
CA ALA A 596 7.23 -29.10 10.16
C ALA A 596 7.55 -30.52 9.64
N ALA A 597 6.79 -31.54 10.08
CA ALA A 597 6.98 -32.92 9.66
C ALA A 597 6.68 -33.11 8.16
N LYS A 598 5.66 -32.42 7.63
CA LYS A 598 5.31 -32.41 6.20
C LYS A 598 6.49 -31.96 5.33
N HIS A 599 7.27 -30.98 5.81
CA HIS A 599 8.34 -30.31 5.05
C HIS A 599 9.76 -30.69 5.53
N TRP A 600 9.90 -31.77 6.31
CA TRP A 600 11.13 -32.07 7.04
C TRP A 600 12.34 -32.31 6.14
N GLU A 601 12.15 -33.01 5.02
CA GLU A 601 13.25 -33.38 4.11
C GLU A 601 13.92 -32.14 3.51
N VAL A 602 13.12 -31.23 2.93
CA VAL A 602 13.66 -30.00 2.33
C VAL A 602 14.25 -29.05 3.37
N MET A 603 13.62 -28.94 4.55
CA MET A 603 14.20 -28.16 5.65
C MET A 603 15.54 -28.73 6.15
N SER A 604 15.73 -30.05 6.07
CA SER A 604 17.01 -30.68 6.45
C SER A 604 18.14 -30.26 5.52
N VAL A 605 17.86 -30.16 4.20
CA VAL A 605 18.82 -29.63 3.21
C VAL A 605 19.19 -28.19 3.53
N TRP A 606 18.20 -27.35 3.82
CA TRP A 606 18.42 -25.95 4.18
C TRP A 606 19.19 -25.80 5.49
N ALA A 607 18.91 -26.65 6.49
CA ALA A 607 19.62 -26.66 7.76
C ALA A 607 21.09 -27.08 7.59
N ASP A 608 21.38 -28.09 6.76
CA ASP A 608 22.77 -28.49 6.44
C ASP A 608 23.50 -27.37 5.67
N TYR A 609 22.81 -26.63 4.79
CA TYR A 609 23.38 -25.44 4.14
C TYR A 609 23.75 -24.36 5.14
N LEU A 610 22.83 -24.00 6.05
CA LEU A 610 23.09 -23.00 7.11
C LEU A 610 24.19 -23.43 8.08
N LEU A 611 24.28 -24.72 8.39
CA LEU A 611 25.35 -25.27 9.22
C LEU A 611 26.74 -25.06 8.59
N LYS A 612 26.81 -25.11 7.25
CA LYS A 612 28.06 -24.95 6.48
C LYS A 612 28.40 -23.48 6.22
N GLU A 613 27.43 -22.69 5.76
CA GLU A 613 27.66 -21.35 5.17
C GLU A 613 27.10 -20.20 6.02
N GLY A 614 26.31 -20.51 7.06
CA GLY A 614 25.52 -19.51 7.77
C GLY A 614 26.27 -18.73 8.85
N PHE A 615 27.36 -19.27 9.42
CA PHE A 615 28.06 -18.63 10.55
C PHE A 615 28.85 -17.38 10.12
N ASP A 616 29.65 -17.46 9.05
CA ASP A 616 30.41 -16.33 8.50
C ASP A 616 30.00 -16.13 7.04
N PRO A 617 28.86 -15.45 6.79
CA PRO A 617 28.25 -15.40 5.48
C PRO A 617 29.18 -14.79 4.43
N ALA A 618 29.28 -15.43 3.27
CA ALA A 618 29.93 -14.83 2.10
C ALA A 618 29.22 -13.55 1.63
N ASN A 619 29.82 -12.82 0.69
CA ASN A 619 29.21 -11.63 0.10
C ASN A 619 27.90 -11.98 -0.61
N GLN A 620 26.77 -11.64 0.02
CA GLN A 620 25.42 -11.88 -0.48
C GLN A 620 24.50 -10.72 -0.09
N LEU A 621 23.32 -10.67 -0.70
CA LEU A 621 22.22 -9.83 -0.24
C LEU A 621 21.54 -10.46 0.99
N CYS A 622 20.92 -9.60 1.78
CA CYS A 622 19.94 -9.97 2.80
C CYS A 622 18.67 -9.15 2.55
N THR A 623 17.66 -9.29 3.42
CA THR A 623 16.39 -8.57 3.27
C THR A 623 16.53 -7.04 3.15
N ASP A 624 17.62 -6.48 3.66
CA ASP A 624 17.97 -5.06 3.49
C ASP A 624 18.77 -4.84 2.19
N ASP A 625 18.28 -5.40 1.08
CA ASP A 625 18.96 -5.45 -0.22
C ASP A 625 19.26 -4.05 -0.80
N PHE A 626 18.41 -3.07 -0.49
CA PHE A 626 18.58 -1.65 -0.78
C PHE A 626 19.83 -1.04 -0.11
N ALA A 627 20.43 -1.71 0.87
CA ALA A 627 21.71 -1.34 1.48
C ALA A 627 22.91 -2.05 0.84
N GLY A 628 22.68 -2.85 -0.21
CA GLY A 628 23.69 -3.54 -0.99
C GLY A 628 24.21 -4.85 -0.37
N HIS A 629 25.06 -5.54 -1.14
CA HIS A 629 25.71 -6.78 -0.70
C HIS A 629 26.61 -6.53 0.51
N LEU A 630 26.66 -7.50 1.43
CA LEU A 630 27.48 -7.41 2.63
C LEU A 630 28.05 -8.77 3.03
N ALA A 631 29.38 -8.91 2.93
CA ALA A 631 30.08 -10.08 3.46
C ALA A 631 30.18 -10.00 4.99
N ARG A 632 30.25 -11.18 5.64
CA ARG A 632 30.51 -11.34 7.09
C ARG A 632 29.52 -10.57 7.96
N ASN A 633 28.28 -10.45 7.49
CA ASN A 633 27.20 -9.73 8.15
C ASN A 633 26.83 -10.41 9.47
N ALA A 634 27.04 -9.70 10.59
CA ALA A 634 26.84 -10.24 11.92
C ALA A 634 25.35 -10.52 12.22
N ASN A 635 24.43 -9.69 11.74
CA ASN A 635 22.99 -9.92 11.96
C ASN A 635 22.45 -11.08 11.13
N LEU A 636 22.96 -11.27 9.91
CA LEU A 636 22.62 -12.43 9.07
C LEU A 636 23.15 -13.74 9.68
N SER A 637 24.32 -13.70 10.32
CA SER A 637 24.84 -14.83 11.10
C SER A 637 23.92 -15.20 12.28
N VAL A 638 23.38 -14.22 13.01
CA VAL A 638 22.36 -14.47 14.06
C VAL A 638 21.16 -15.22 13.49
N LYS A 639 20.68 -14.84 12.30
CA LYS A 639 19.56 -15.54 11.64
C LYS A 639 19.87 -17.02 11.43
N ALA A 640 21.05 -17.35 10.90
CA ALA A 640 21.46 -18.74 10.72
C ALA A 640 21.51 -19.50 12.05
N ILE A 641 22.11 -18.90 13.09
CA ILE A 641 22.22 -19.48 14.43
C ILE A 641 20.84 -19.80 15.02
N VAL A 642 19.91 -18.83 14.95
CA VAL A 642 18.54 -18.97 15.45
C VAL A 642 17.75 -19.99 14.64
N ALA A 643 17.92 -20.03 13.31
CA ALA A 643 17.31 -21.04 12.46
C ALA A 643 17.75 -22.46 12.83
N LEU A 644 19.06 -22.69 13.03
CA LEU A 644 19.58 -23.99 13.46
C LEU A 644 19.07 -24.39 14.85
N GLY A 645 18.92 -23.42 15.77
CA GLY A 645 18.30 -23.65 17.08
C GLY A 645 16.82 -24.02 16.97
N GLY A 646 16.06 -23.33 16.12
CA GLY A 646 14.65 -23.64 15.84
C GLY A 646 14.48 -25.03 15.19
N TYR A 647 15.34 -25.37 14.22
CA TYR A 647 15.37 -26.70 13.62
C TYR A 647 15.66 -27.79 14.65
N ALA A 648 16.64 -27.57 15.54
CA ALA A 648 16.95 -28.49 16.64
C ALA A 648 15.77 -28.65 17.61
N GLN A 649 15.07 -27.57 17.95
CA GLN A 649 13.87 -27.60 18.80
C GLN A 649 12.75 -28.42 18.16
N MET A 650 12.50 -28.23 16.85
CA MET A 650 11.52 -29.04 16.11
C MET A 650 11.94 -30.51 16.02
N ALA A 651 13.22 -30.80 15.76
CA ALA A 651 13.76 -32.17 15.74
C ALA A 651 13.52 -32.88 17.08
N GLN A 652 13.79 -32.21 18.19
CA GLN A 652 13.56 -32.74 19.54
C GLN A 652 12.08 -33.07 19.76
N ALA A 653 11.18 -32.15 19.38
CA ALA A 653 9.73 -32.35 19.50
C ALA A 653 9.19 -33.47 18.60
N MET A 654 9.92 -33.85 17.54
CA MET A 654 9.60 -35.01 16.69
C MET A 654 10.27 -36.32 17.15
N GLY A 655 11.05 -36.32 18.24
CA GLY A 655 11.80 -37.49 18.70
C GLY A 655 13.06 -37.80 17.89
N LYS A 656 13.55 -36.86 17.06
CA LYS A 656 14.79 -36.97 16.28
C LYS A 656 16.00 -36.52 17.11
N THR A 657 16.26 -37.21 18.23
CA THR A 657 17.19 -36.77 19.28
C THR A 657 18.63 -36.53 18.80
N GLU A 658 19.17 -37.39 17.92
CA GLU A 658 20.52 -37.22 17.37
C GLU A 658 20.64 -35.95 16.51
N VAL A 659 19.63 -35.71 15.67
CA VAL A 659 19.52 -34.51 14.84
C VAL A 659 19.42 -33.27 15.75
N ALA A 660 18.54 -33.31 16.74
CA ALA A 660 18.39 -32.22 17.70
C ALA A 660 19.71 -31.88 18.39
N THR A 661 20.45 -32.90 18.85
CA THR A 661 21.73 -32.73 19.54
C THR A 661 22.80 -32.12 18.62
N LYS A 662 22.95 -32.64 17.39
CA LYS A 662 23.89 -32.11 16.37
C LYS A 662 23.68 -30.61 16.17
N TYR A 663 22.46 -30.21 15.84
CA TYR A 663 22.16 -28.82 15.47
C TYR A 663 22.11 -27.88 16.68
N ARG A 664 21.65 -28.34 17.85
CA ARG A 664 21.67 -27.54 19.09
C ARG A 664 23.10 -27.22 19.52
N ASN A 665 24.00 -28.19 19.48
CA ASN A 665 25.41 -28.00 19.85
C ASN A 665 26.11 -27.06 18.88
N ALA A 666 25.86 -27.20 17.58
CA ALA A 666 26.39 -26.27 16.57
C ALA A 666 25.90 -24.84 16.82
N ALA A 667 24.60 -24.63 17.04
CA ALA A 667 24.05 -23.31 17.30
C ALA A 667 24.63 -22.66 18.58
N LEU A 668 24.85 -23.43 19.66
CA LEU A 668 25.53 -22.92 20.87
C LEU A 668 26.96 -22.47 20.57
N LYS A 669 27.72 -23.32 19.87
CA LYS A 669 29.10 -23.01 19.54
C LYS A 669 29.20 -21.77 18.67
N MET A 670 28.35 -21.68 17.65
CA MET A 670 28.26 -20.51 16.78
C MET A 670 27.87 -19.26 17.56
N ALA A 671 26.90 -19.31 18.48
CA ALA A 671 26.55 -18.16 19.32
C ALA A 671 27.74 -17.69 20.18
N GLN A 672 28.49 -18.62 20.78
CA GLN A 672 29.70 -18.30 21.55
C GLN A 672 30.79 -17.66 20.70
N ASP A 673 31.01 -18.16 19.49
CA ASP A 673 32.01 -17.62 18.57
C ASP A 673 31.55 -16.27 18.01
N TRP A 674 30.26 -16.12 17.69
CA TRP A 674 29.64 -14.88 17.25
C TRP A 674 29.88 -13.77 18.27
N MET A 675 29.62 -14.06 19.55
CA MET A 675 29.84 -13.08 20.63
C MET A 675 31.30 -12.64 20.69
N LYS A 676 32.28 -13.53 20.49
CA LYS A 676 33.70 -13.14 20.50
C LYS A 676 34.07 -12.32 19.26
N MET A 677 33.56 -12.72 18.11
CA MET A 677 33.97 -12.19 16.82
C MET A 677 33.33 -10.83 16.53
N ALA A 678 32.07 -10.66 16.90
CA ALA A 678 31.32 -9.43 16.67
C ALA A 678 31.53 -8.38 17.77
N ASP A 679 31.98 -8.75 18.98
CA ASP A 679 32.05 -7.82 20.13
C ASP A 679 32.96 -6.62 19.84
N ASP A 680 32.40 -5.43 20.03
CA ASP A 680 33.07 -4.13 19.87
C ASP A 680 33.13 -3.36 21.20
N GLY A 681 32.89 -4.05 22.33
CA GLY A 681 32.92 -3.47 23.67
C GLY A 681 31.52 -3.15 24.17
N ASP A 682 30.94 -2.02 23.77
CA ASP A 682 29.60 -1.58 24.19
C ASP A 682 28.46 -2.06 23.26
N HIS A 683 28.80 -2.66 22.11
CA HIS A 683 27.85 -3.22 21.13
C HIS A 683 28.49 -4.33 20.29
N TYR A 684 27.73 -4.93 19.36
CA TYR A 684 28.27 -5.86 18.36
C TYR A 684 28.31 -5.23 16.97
N ALA A 685 29.41 -5.49 16.26
CA ALA A 685 29.72 -4.90 14.97
C ALA A 685 28.67 -5.16 13.87
N LEU A 686 28.66 -4.34 12.81
CA LEU A 686 27.86 -4.62 11.59
C LEU A 686 28.40 -5.86 10.86
N THR A 687 29.72 -5.93 10.67
CA THR A 687 30.42 -7.09 10.11
C THR A 687 31.54 -7.55 11.04
N PHE A 688 31.91 -8.82 10.96
CA PHE A 688 32.93 -9.39 11.84
C PHE A 688 34.34 -8.80 11.68
N ASN A 689 34.61 -8.14 10.55
CA ASN A 689 35.92 -7.59 10.23
C ASN A 689 36.04 -6.08 10.43
N ASP A 690 34.96 -5.39 10.81
CA ASP A 690 34.94 -3.92 10.90
C ASP A 690 34.44 -3.44 12.26
N LYS A 691 35.39 -3.18 13.17
CA LYS A 691 35.15 -2.62 14.49
C LYS A 691 34.83 -1.12 14.39
N ASN A 692 34.03 -0.58 15.29
CA ASN A 692 33.39 0.74 15.28
C ASN A 692 32.23 0.89 14.29
N THR A 693 31.60 -0.22 13.89
CA THR A 693 30.39 -0.23 13.07
C THR A 693 29.27 -0.91 13.83
N TRP A 694 28.00 -0.69 13.48
CA TRP A 694 26.89 -1.34 14.18
C TRP A 694 25.68 -1.51 13.28
N SER A 695 24.80 -2.44 13.65
CA SER A 695 23.48 -2.63 13.04
C SER A 695 22.48 -3.14 14.05
N GLN A 696 21.20 -2.87 13.82
CA GLN A 696 20.12 -3.49 14.58
C GLN A 696 20.20 -5.03 14.46
N LYS A 697 20.41 -5.72 15.58
CA LYS A 697 20.44 -7.19 15.64
C LYS A 697 19.04 -7.78 15.80
N TYR A 698 18.10 -7.34 14.96
CA TYR A 698 16.68 -7.67 15.08
C TYR A 698 16.39 -9.18 15.02
N ASN A 699 17.25 -10.00 14.40
CA ASN A 699 17.07 -11.46 14.34
C ASN A 699 17.17 -12.15 15.71
N LEU A 700 17.79 -11.49 16.70
CA LEU A 700 17.84 -11.95 18.09
C LEU A 700 16.43 -12.12 18.70
N VAL A 701 15.42 -11.42 18.17
CA VAL A 701 14.05 -11.48 18.68
C VAL A 701 13.51 -12.91 18.66
N TRP A 702 13.92 -13.73 17.69
CA TRP A 702 13.45 -15.10 17.56
C TRP A 702 14.15 -16.08 18.50
N ASP A 703 15.38 -15.81 18.96
CA ASP A 703 15.95 -16.56 20.09
C ASP A 703 15.09 -16.39 21.33
N LYS A 704 14.77 -15.12 21.66
CA LYS A 704 13.93 -14.72 22.79
C LYS A 704 12.51 -15.30 22.68
N LEU A 705 11.84 -15.10 21.54
CA LEU A 705 10.45 -15.53 21.34
C LEU A 705 10.31 -17.05 21.30
N LEU A 706 11.21 -17.80 20.67
CA LEU A 706 11.15 -19.26 20.64
C LEU A 706 11.74 -19.91 21.91
N LYS A 707 12.31 -19.11 22.82
CA LYS A 707 13.02 -19.57 24.03
C LYS A 707 14.12 -20.57 23.70
N LEU A 708 14.91 -20.29 22.67
CA LEU A 708 16.00 -21.19 22.26
C LEU A 708 17.14 -21.15 23.26
N ASN A 709 17.35 -20.01 23.92
CA ASN A 709 18.44 -19.77 24.87
C ASN A 709 19.80 -20.08 24.23
N LEU A 710 20.05 -19.53 23.03
CA LEU A 710 21.35 -19.60 22.36
C LEU A 710 22.26 -18.47 22.85
N PHE A 711 21.69 -17.27 23.00
CA PHE A 711 22.38 -16.07 23.48
C PHE A 711 21.97 -15.76 24.94
N PRO A 712 22.92 -15.36 25.79
CA PRO A 712 22.62 -14.95 27.16
C PRO A 712 21.98 -13.55 27.19
N ALA A 713 21.27 -13.23 28.28
CA ALA A 713 20.46 -12.00 28.38
C ALA A 713 21.28 -10.71 28.23
N GLU A 714 22.55 -10.75 28.62
CA GLU A 714 23.51 -9.66 28.52
C GLU A 714 23.75 -9.21 27.07
N VAL A 715 23.56 -10.10 26.08
CA VAL A 715 23.66 -9.75 24.65
C VAL A 715 22.54 -8.79 24.25
N TYR A 716 21.30 -9.11 24.62
CA TYR A 716 20.13 -8.26 24.34
C TYR A 716 20.27 -6.91 25.03
N LYS A 717 20.64 -6.94 26.31
CA LYS A 717 20.84 -5.72 27.11
C LYS A 717 21.92 -4.82 26.53
N LYS A 718 23.07 -5.38 26.15
CA LYS A 718 24.19 -4.64 25.54
C LYS A 718 23.72 -3.87 24.30
N GLU A 719 23.02 -4.55 23.38
CA GLU A 719 22.52 -3.93 22.15
C GLU A 719 21.44 -2.86 22.43
N ILE A 720 20.47 -3.13 23.31
CA ILE A 720 19.44 -2.16 23.68
C ILE A 720 20.03 -0.90 24.30
N ASP A 721 20.94 -1.06 25.27
CA ASP A 721 21.62 0.07 25.94
C ASP A 721 22.36 0.93 24.90
N PHE A 722 23.04 0.31 23.93
CA PHE A 722 23.72 1.01 22.86
C PHE A 722 22.73 1.72 21.91
N TYR A 723 21.68 1.05 21.43
CA TYR A 723 20.72 1.63 20.49
C TYR A 723 19.97 2.83 21.05
N LEU A 724 19.67 2.84 22.36
CA LEU A 724 19.07 3.99 23.02
C LEU A 724 19.92 5.27 22.88
N THR A 725 21.24 5.14 22.72
CA THR A 725 22.13 6.28 22.46
C THR A 725 22.12 6.77 21.01
N LYS A 726 21.53 6.02 20.08
CA LYS A 726 21.56 6.28 18.63
C LYS A 726 20.24 6.77 18.05
N GLN A 727 19.19 6.87 18.88
CA GLN A 727 17.87 7.36 18.48
C GLN A 727 17.92 8.72 17.78
N LYS A 728 17.05 8.89 16.79
CA LYS A 728 16.77 10.15 16.09
C LYS A 728 15.27 10.47 16.19
N ASP A 729 14.88 11.65 15.73
CA ASP A 729 13.53 12.19 15.89
C ASP A 729 12.41 11.28 15.36
N PHE A 730 12.71 10.49 14.32
CA PHE A 730 11.77 9.61 13.63
C PHE A 730 12.18 8.14 13.63
N GLY A 731 13.15 7.74 14.46
CA GLY A 731 13.51 6.33 14.64
C GLY A 731 14.98 6.07 14.92
N LEU A 732 15.31 4.79 15.08
CA LEU A 732 16.68 4.28 15.17
C LEU A 732 17.20 3.95 13.76
N PRO A 733 18.36 4.47 13.30
CA PRO A 733 18.94 4.08 12.03
C PRO A 733 19.11 2.55 11.90
N LEU A 734 19.02 2.01 10.68
CA LEU A 734 19.18 0.56 10.45
C LEU A 734 20.55 0.08 10.92
N ASP A 735 21.59 0.84 10.55
CA ASP A 735 22.99 0.57 10.84
C ASP A 735 23.82 1.85 10.75
N SER A 736 25.14 1.74 10.95
CA SER A 736 26.08 2.86 10.93
C SER A 736 26.35 3.48 9.55
N ARG A 737 25.85 2.91 8.45
CA ARG A 737 26.16 3.35 7.07
C ARG A 737 25.30 4.52 6.61
N LYS A 738 24.06 4.61 7.11
CA LYS A 738 23.04 5.57 6.64
C LYS A 738 22.13 6.04 7.77
N THR A 739 21.36 7.10 7.51
CA THR A 739 20.39 7.67 8.47
C THR A 739 18.97 7.15 8.31
N TYR A 740 18.69 6.34 7.29
CA TYR A 740 17.38 5.71 7.13
C TYR A 740 17.21 4.47 8.01
N THR A 741 15.99 3.96 8.07
CA THR A 741 15.66 2.74 8.82
C THR A 741 14.56 1.92 8.16
N LYS A 742 14.34 0.72 8.69
CA LYS A 742 13.15 -0.10 8.46
C LYS A 742 12.32 -0.13 9.75
N SER A 743 11.11 0.41 9.72
CA SER A 743 10.31 0.62 10.92
C SER A 743 9.88 -0.69 11.61
N ASP A 744 9.67 -1.76 10.85
CA ASP A 744 9.41 -3.11 11.35
C ASP A 744 10.60 -3.69 12.12
N TRP A 745 11.84 -3.43 11.68
CA TRP A 745 13.04 -3.83 12.41
C TRP A 745 13.21 -3.10 13.73
N ILE A 746 12.76 -1.84 13.81
CA ILE A 746 12.72 -1.12 15.08
C ILE A 746 11.75 -1.78 16.06
N MET A 747 10.57 -2.24 15.60
CA MET A 747 9.61 -2.95 16.45
C MET A 747 10.19 -4.25 17.01
N TRP A 748 10.93 -4.99 16.18
CA TRP A 748 11.59 -6.23 16.57
C TRP A 748 12.72 -5.98 17.55
N THR A 749 13.57 -4.99 17.26
CA THR A 749 14.64 -4.53 18.15
C THR A 749 14.07 -4.07 19.49
N ALA A 750 13.02 -3.24 19.50
CA ALA A 750 12.39 -2.76 20.72
C ALA A 750 11.89 -3.90 21.61
N THR A 751 11.41 -5.00 21.02
CA THR A 751 10.91 -6.19 21.75
C THR A 751 12.02 -6.96 22.47
N LEU A 752 13.29 -6.69 22.17
CA LEU A 752 14.43 -7.20 22.95
C LEU A 752 14.56 -6.52 24.31
N ALA A 753 14.04 -5.30 24.48
CA ALA A 753 14.10 -4.58 25.75
C ALA A 753 13.42 -5.37 26.89
N ASP A 754 13.99 -5.27 28.09
CA ASP A 754 13.52 -6.01 29.28
C ASP A 754 12.45 -5.25 30.06
N ASN A 755 12.12 -4.02 29.67
CA ASN A 755 11.14 -3.19 30.34
C ASN A 755 10.36 -2.30 29.35
N GLN A 756 9.17 -1.90 29.77
CA GLN A 756 8.23 -1.11 28.98
C GLN A 756 8.79 0.29 28.63
N ALA A 757 9.50 0.93 29.55
CA ALA A 757 9.99 2.29 29.36
C ALA A 757 11.03 2.36 28.23
N ASP A 758 11.93 1.37 28.14
CA ASP A 758 12.90 1.31 27.05
C ASP A 758 12.24 0.91 25.74
N PHE A 759 11.27 -0.02 25.74
CA PHE A 759 10.45 -0.33 24.56
C PHE A 759 9.80 0.95 23.99
N GLU A 760 9.12 1.73 24.83
CA GLU A 760 8.41 2.95 24.43
C GLU A 760 9.33 4.03 23.85
N LYS A 761 10.61 4.10 24.29
CA LYS A 761 11.60 5.01 23.67
C LYS A 761 11.87 4.70 22.20
N PHE A 762 11.69 3.45 21.76
CA PHE A 762 11.76 3.08 20.33
C PHE A 762 10.45 3.34 19.60
N ILE A 763 9.31 3.18 20.28
CA ILE A 763 7.98 3.34 19.67
C ILE A 763 7.66 4.81 19.39
N HIS A 764 7.97 5.69 20.33
CA HIS A 764 7.58 7.09 20.22
C HIS A 764 8.06 7.77 18.92
N PRO A 765 9.33 7.62 18.48
CA PRO A 765 9.77 8.16 17.18
C PRO A 765 9.03 7.57 15.96
N ILE A 766 8.57 6.31 16.02
CA ILE A 766 7.81 5.69 14.94
C ILE A 766 6.37 6.20 14.90
N TYR A 767 5.78 6.43 16.08
CA TYR A 767 4.48 7.08 16.18
C TYR A 767 4.53 8.52 15.64
N ARG A 768 5.59 9.26 15.97
CA ARG A 768 5.86 10.58 15.36
C ARG A 768 6.00 10.48 13.85
N PHE A 769 6.77 9.53 13.32
CA PHE A 769 6.86 9.32 11.87
C PHE A 769 5.49 9.10 11.22
N ALA A 770 4.68 8.18 11.75
CA ALA A 770 3.37 7.89 11.21
C ALA A 770 2.39 9.08 11.26
N THR A 771 2.55 9.99 12.23
CA THR A 771 1.62 11.11 12.45
C THR A 771 2.08 12.45 11.89
N GLU A 772 3.40 12.63 11.68
CA GLU A 772 4.02 13.91 11.29
C GLU A 772 4.65 13.89 9.89
N THR A 773 4.81 12.73 9.23
CA THR A 773 5.48 12.68 7.91
C THR A 773 4.75 13.46 6.82
N ASP A 774 5.53 14.21 6.04
CA ASP A 774 5.06 14.96 4.86
C ASP A 774 4.94 14.10 3.60
N SER A 775 5.42 12.85 3.61
CA SER A 775 5.35 11.97 2.44
C SER A 775 3.91 11.61 2.06
N LYS A 776 3.01 11.58 3.05
CA LYS A 776 1.56 11.34 2.91
C LYS A 776 1.19 10.14 2.02
N VAL A 777 1.86 9.01 2.22
CA VAL A 777 1.62 7.71 1.55
C VAL A 777 1.09 6.67 2.55
N PRO A 778 0.55 5.51 2.11
CA PRO A 778 0.34 4.37 3.02
C PRO A 778 1.62 4.08 3.79
N LEU A 779 1.49 3.66 5.06
CA LEU A 779 2.59 3.56 6.02
C LEU A 779 3.83 2.93 5.37
N SER A 780 4.84 3.77 5.14
CA SER A 780 6.10 3.33 4.56
C SER A 780 6.93 2.64 5.62
N ASP A 781 7.56 1.54 5.24
CA ASP A 781 8.48 0.83 6.10
C ASP A 781 9.91 1.37 6.01
N TRP A 782 10.28 2.11 4.96
CA TRP A 782 11.64 2.62 4.74
C TRP A 782 11.69 4.16 4.69
N HIS A 783 12.16 4.76 5.78
CA HIS A 783 12.16 6.22 5.96
C HIS A 783 13.43 6.75 6.61
N GLU A 784 13.67 8.05 6.42
CA GLU A 784 14.75 8.79 7.08
C GLU A 784 14.41 9.02 8.56
N THR A 785 15.31 8.61 9.44
CA THR A 785 15.11 8.78 10.90
C THR A 785 15.30 10.21 11.37
N THR A 786 15.89 11.07 10.54
CA THR A 786 16.19 12.47 10.86
C THR A 786 15.04 13.42 10.55
N ASN A 787 14.19 13.10 9.58
CA ASN A 787 13.13 14.01 9.12
C ASN A 787 11.81 13.30 8.75
N GLY A 788 11.72 11.98 8.89
CA GLY A 788 10.50 11.21 8.64
C GLY A 788 10.10 11.11 7.17
N LYS A 789 10.93 11.57 6.22
CA LYS A 789 10.63 11.40 4.80
C LYS A 789 10.82 9.95 4.38
N MET A 790 9.83 9.43 3.66
CA MET A 790 9.95 8.16 2.94
C MET A 790 11.20 8.21 2.03
N VAL A 791 12.00 7.15 2.10
CA VAL A 791 13.12 6.91 1.15
C VAL A 791 12.61 6.09 -0.03
N GLY A 792 11.89 5.02 0.27
CA GLY A 792 11.25 4.12 -0.68
C GLY A 792 10.16 3.31 0.03
N PHE A 793 9.52 2.41 -0.72
CA PHE A 793 8.51 1.46 -0.23
C PHE A 793 7.24 2.07 0.39
N GLN A 794 6.08 1.57 -0.02
CA GLN A 794 4.80 1.92 0.58
C GLN A 794 3.82 0.78 0.42
N ALA A 795 2.88 0.67 1.37
CA ALA A 795 1.85 -0.37 1.37
C ALA A 795 2.37 -1.82 1.33
N ARG A 796 3.61 -2.07 1.78
CA ARG A 796 4.17 -3.43 1.91
C ARG A 796 3.55 -4.19 3.09
N SER A 797 3.58 -5.53 3.00
CA SER A 797 3.10 -6.41 4.08
C SER A 797 3.98 -6.42 5.34
N VAL A 798 5.23 -5.97 5.23
CA VAL A 798 6.22 -6.04 6.31
C VAL A 798 5.79 -5.32 7.59
N VAL A 799 4.86 -4.37 7.50
CA VAL A 799 4.26 -3.70 8.67
C VAL A 799 3.49 -4.65 9.58
N GLY A 800 3.15 -5.87 9.11
CA GLY A 800 2.70 -6.96 9.99
C GLY A 800 3.71 -7.31 11.10
N GLY A 801 4.97 -6.90 10.95
CA GLY A 801 6.03 -6.99 11.94
C GLY A 801 5.80 -6.15 13.18
N TYR A 802 4.93 -5.15 13.11
CA TYR A 802 4.57 -4.33 14.26
C TYR A 802 3.92 -5.17 15.36
N PHE A 803 3.27 -6.29 15.02
CA PHE A 803 2.61 -7.19 15.97
C PHE A 803 3.57 -8.08 16.78
N ILE A 804 4.90 -7.95 16.60
CA ILE A 804 5.89 -8.80 17.29
C ILE A 804 5.82 -8.67 18.81
N LYS A 805 5.55 -7.48 19.37
CA LYS A 805 5.40 -7.30 20.82
C LYS A 805 4.10 -7.93 21.33
N MET A 806 2.99 -7.78 20.61
CA MET A 806 1.75 -8.52 20.91
C MET A 806 1.96 -10.04 20.85
N LEU A 807 2.76 -10.54 19.91
CA LEU A 807 3.10 -11.96 19.82
C LEU A 807 3.91 -12.42 21.04
N ALA A 808 4.92 -11.65 21.44
CA ALA A 808 5.73 -11.91 22.62
C ALA A 808 4.84 -12.03 23.87
N ASP A 809 3.96 -11.05 24.08
CA ASP A 809 3.00 -11.01 25.19
C ASP A 809 2.03 -12.20 25.16
N LYS A 810 1.49 -12.54 23.97
CA LYS A 810 0.63 -13.73 23.78
C LYS A 810 1.34 -15.03 24.14
N TRP A 811 2.64 -15.12 23.90
CA TRP A 811 3.47 -16.27 24.25
C TRP A 811 4.08 -16.20 25.66
N GLY A 812 3.73 -15.20 26.46
CA GLY A 812 4.25 -15.02 27.82
C GLY A 812 5.76 -14.79 27.85
N ILE A 813 6.28 -14.08 26.85
CA ILE A 813 7.67 -13.63 26.75
C ILE A 813 7.71 -12.18 27.22
N LYS A 814 8.51 -11.90 28.24
CA LYS A 814 8.69 -10.55 28.76
C LYS A 814 9.83 -9.84 28.04
#